data_AF-A0AAW9EQ43-F1
#
_entry.id   AF-A0AAW9EQ43-F1
#
_cell.length_a   1.000
_cell.length_b   1.000
_cell.length_c   1.000
_cell.angle_alpha   90.00
_cell.angle_beta   90.00
_cell.angle_gamma   90.00
#
_symmetry.space_group_name_H-M   'P 1'
#
loop_
_entity.id
_entity.type
_entity.pdbx_description
1 polymer ?
#
loop_
_entity_poly.entity_id
_entity_poly.type
_entity_poly.pdbx_seq_one_letter_code
_entity_poly.pdbx_strand_id
1 'polypeptide(L)'
;MVRKTSLAFALCTLLTAAPQAFASFDMEDCKWSDDNCLLKGTPTFNPENDSRDNLLRLLSQEKSFVLPVQSMPADITRSRDFYFAYHPQWDEAAPQTAAAQASAADSPLSRQMAELNISADEININDAELENRHVSNNAGSVSAFFAALLADSTLTAEQRQALAQARTGLLSGATREQIESSLATFPADSQALPYKSYLAAAASFYAGDYASAERDFTQLATSDRPWLAETAQYMLMRTALNKSSQNSVGEYGDFDIAKINREDATQAQELAQAYLQRFPQGLYADSSRGMLRRINWYLQSWPQLAGLYEQTLKQSADAQQLRENVIEYDNVYGMAFYDQSVVEAFPDAPRVSYIELLRALRLDNNNKPTLTQAQLDASKPVFEQSQKLPLWRDLQLNLWLATGNYAAIIQAVTPAQKLAAHDTLAFSEQVLYGEALMGQKKWAEARDFWQQLLKLSQDNEQQQYVQAKLTATLVYSGDVVAVFAPNSAVTNLRFRSQVLKTQATPELLRQQAVHGPNNEERTIALHTLLVRDLTENRFSDWLTDRKLASAITSPVIGEAFADVNLSIFDWNGDTAQAGYTCRSLNETVTVLSKKADDAHALNCLGEFFRTTQTHVDLWKNSAGNDVLESAISRKKPFGQFDRQSYYQQVITSPTAEVEDKSFALYRAIMCYAPSGANECGGEDVDKLQRKGWFTQLKTQYPGSPWAQKLKYYW
;
A
#
# COMPACT_ATOMS: atom_id res chain seq x y z
N MET A 1 -25.75 -29.66 -1.17
CA MET A 1 -26.18 -29.01 -2.43
C MET A 1 -26.97 -27.76 -2.09
N VAL A 2 -26.33 -26.60 -2.19
CA VAL A 2 -26.96 -25.28 -2.03
C VAL A 2 -26.46 -24.42 -3.20
N ARG A 3 -27.40 -23.74 -3.85
CA ARG A 3 -27.27 -23.10 -5.18
C ARG A 3 -26.36 -21.87 -5.14
N LYS A 4 -25.53 -21.75 -6.18
CA LYS A 4 -24.85 -20.52 -6.61
C LYS A 4 -25.88 -19.53 -7.18
N THR A 5 -25.81 -18.27 -6.78
CA THR A 5 -26.43 -17.13 -7.48
C THR A 5 -25.41 -16.02 -7.61
N SER A 6 -25.14 -15.63 -8.86
CA SER A 6 -24.28 -14.51 -9.24
C SER A 6 -25.05 -13.20 -9.16
N LEU A 7 -24.50 -12.19 -8.47
CA LEU A 7 -24.93 -10.80 -8.59
C LEU A 7 -23.73 -9.96 -9.03
N ALA A 8 -23.71 -9.65 -10.32
CA ALA A 8 -22.91 -8.60 -10.92
C ALA A 8 -23.85 -7.47 -11.32
N PHE A 9 -23.33 -6.23 -11.31
CA PHE A 9 -23.96 -4.95 -11.66
C PHE A 9 -24.82 -4.29 -10.57
N ALA A 10 -24.26 -3.28 -9.89
CA ALA A 10 -24.53 -1.86 -10.23
C ALA A 10 -24.05 -0.95 -9.08
N LEU A 11 -22.87 -0.32 -9.20
CA LEU A 11 -22.50 0.86 -8.44
C LEU A 11 -21.25 1.51 -9.06
N CYS A 12 -21.46 2.39 -10.03
CA CYS A 12 -20.43 3.32 -10.53
C CYS A 12 -21.12 4.51 -11.17
N THR A 13 -21.82 5.30 -10.35
CA THR A 13 -22.24 6.65 -10.69
C THR A 13 -22.32 7.43 -9.39
N LEU A 14 -21.32 8.28 -9.12
CA LEU A 14 -21.37 9.51 -8.29
C LEU A 14 -19.93 9.97 -7.96
N LEU A 15 -19.24 10.61 -8.92
CA LEU A 15 -18.01 11.36 -8.64
C LEU A 15 -17.92 12.56 -9.60
N THR A 16 -18.58 13.67 -9.25
CA THR A 16 -18.23 14.99 -9.81
C THR A 16 -18.51 16.09 -8.78
N ALA A 17 -17.49 16.90 -8.51
CA ALA A 17 -17.47 18.17 -7.77
C ALA A 17 -17.42 18.11 -6.22
N ALA A 18 -16.26 17.74 -5.69
CA ALA A 18 -15.72 18.22 -4.41
C ALA A 18 -14.19 18.34 -4.58
N PRO A 19 -13.47 19.23 -3.87
CA PRO A 19 -12.01 19.16 -3.83
C PRO A 19 -11.65 17.73 -3.42
N GLN A 20 -10.80 17.08 -4.22
CA GLN A 20 -10.42 15.70 -3.98
C GLN A 20 -9.66 15.60 -2.65
N ALA A 21 -10.40 15.40 -1.56
CA ALA A 21 -9.93 14.55 -0.49
C ALA A 21 -9.64 13.20 -1.15
N PHE A 22 -8.42 12.70 -0.99
CA PHE A 22 -8.02 11.37 -1.45
C PHE A 22 -8.90 10.34 -0.75
N ALA A 23 -10.07 10.07 -1.33
CA ALA A 23 -10.85 8.89 -1.02
C ALA A 23 -10.04 7.72 -1.60
N SER A 24 -9.58 6.86 -0.69
CA SER A 24 -9.01 5.54 -0.96
C SER A 24 -9.67 4.91 -2.19
N PHE A 25 -8.93 4.81 -3.29
CA PHE A 25 -9.19 3.73 -4.23
C PHE A 25 -8.79 2.46 -3.49
N ASP A 26 -9.72 1.53 -3.29
CA ASP A 26 -9.48 0.17 -2.80
C ASP A 26 -8.65 -0.61 -3.85
N MET A 27 -7.42 -0.19 -4.12
CA MET A 27 -6.39 -1.13 -4.53
C MET A 27 -6.04 -1.90 -3.26
N GLU A 28 -6.19 -3.22 -3.29
CA GLU A 28 -5.70 -4.08 -2.22
C GLU A 28 -4.22 -3.73 -1.99
N ASP A 29 -3.94 -2.97 -0.92
CA ASP A 29 -2.59 -2.65 -0.51
C ASP A 29 -1.90 -3.98 -0.21
N CYS A 30 -0.65 -4.15 -0.67
CA CYS A 30 0.08 -5.40 -0.55
C CYS A 30 -0.07 -5.98 0.86
N LYS A 31 -0.42 -7.27 1.01
CA LYS A 31 -0.52 -7.86 2.35
C LYS A 31 0.88 -7.90 2.91
N TRP A 32 1.25 -7.00 3.82
CA TRP A 32 2.63 -6.82 4.31
C TRP A 32 3.28 -8.11 4.87
N SER A 33 2.49 -9.19 5.05
CA SER A 33 2.95 -10.56 5.31
C SER A 33 3.68 -11.21 4.14
N ASP A 34 3.49 -10.72 2.93
CA ASP A 34 4.10 -11.25 1.72
C ASP A 34 5.51 -10.69 1.61
N ASP A 35 6.48 -11.58 1.41
CA ASP A 35 7.91 -11.24 1.31
C ASP A 35 8.21 -10.20 0.22
N ASN A 36 7.32 -10.07 -0.76
CA ASN A 36 7.42 -9.18 -1.92
C ASN A 36 6.90 -7.76 -1.66
N CYS A 37 6.22 -7.51 -0.52
CA CYS A 37 5.73 -6.18 -0.20
C CYS A 37 6.90 -5.25 0.18
N LEU A 38 6.97 -4.13 -0.51
CA LEU A 38 7.99 -3.12 -0.28
C LEU A 38 7.46 -1.98 0.59
N LEU A 39 8.36 -1.28 1.28
CA LEU A 39 8.03 -0.04 1.96
C LEU A 39 7.76 1.06 0.93
N LYS A 40 6.57 1.65 1.00
CA LYS A 40 6.15 2.78 0.15
C LYS A 40 6.44 4.15 0.77
N GLY A 41 6.66 4.20 2.09
CA GLY A 41 6.90 5.45 2.80
C GLY A 41 8.25 6.08 2.48
N THR A 42 8.34 7.37 2.79
CA THR A 42 9.60 8.12 2.69
C THR A 42 10.64 7.56 3.68
N PRO A 43 11.96 7.72 3.41
CA PRO A 43 13.02 7.18 4.26
C PRO A 43 13.26 7.98 5.55
N THR A 44 12.19 8.48 6.16
CA THR A 44 12.17 9.28 7.39
C THR A 44 11.09 8.79 8.33
N PHE A 45 11.17 9.14 9.61
CA PHE A 45 10.04 9.05 10.51
C PHE A 45 9.09 10.21 10.26
N ASN A 46 8.02 9.92 9.53
CA ASN A 46 7.06 10.90 9.06
C ASN A 46 5.66 10.50 9.53
N PRO A 47 4.86 11.41 10.10
CA PRO A 47 3.46 11.14 10.45
C PRO A 47 2.65 10.54 9.30
N GLU A 48 2.88 10.97 8.07
CA GLU A 48 2.15 10.55 6.87
C GLU A 48 2.59 9.17 6.32
N ASN A 49 3.71 8.63 6.79
CA ASN A 49 4.06 7.24 6.48
C ASN A 49 3.06 6.29 7.16
N ASP A 50 2.86 5.12 6.56
CA ASP A 50 2.18 4.01 7.22
C ASP A 50 2.88 3.72 8.57
N SER A 51 2.10 3.52 9.64
CA SER A 51 2.65 3.32 10.97
C SER A 51 3.50 2.04 11.04
N ARG A 52 3.19 1.04 10.21
CA ARG A 52 3.99 -0.18 10.04
C ARG A 52 5.34 0.12 9.41
N ASP A 53 5.39 1.02 8.43
CA ASP A 53 6.64 1.49 7.78
C ASP A 53 7.56 2.14 8.82
N ASN A 54 7.05 3.12 9.56
CA ASN A 54 7.79 3.79 10.63
C ASN A 54 8.28 2.78 11.69
N LEU A 55 7.45 1.83 12.08
CA LEU A 55 7.82 0.82 13.08
C LEU A 55 8.90 -0.15 12.56
N LEU A 56 8.81 -0.59 11.30
CA LEU A 56 9.83 -1.42 10.66
C LEU A 56 11.16 -0.68 10.52
N ARG A 57 11.15 0.60 10.11
CA ARG A 57 12.36 1.43 10.03
C ARG A 57 13.03 1.57 11.40
N LEU A 58 12.25 1.89 12.43
CA LEU A 58 12.74 2.04 13.80
C LEU A 58 13.40 0.76 14.32
N LEU A 59 12.70 -0.36 14.22
CA LEU A 59 13.15 -1.63 14.80
C LEU A 59 14.26 -2.29 13.97
N SER A 60 14.22 -2.14 12.65
CA SER A 60 15.27 -2.66 11.77
C SER A 60 16.56 -1.88 11.92
N GLN A 61 16.51 -0.56 12.13
CA GLN A 61 17.69 0.24 12.48
C GLN A 61 18.33 -0.28 13.78
N GLU A 62 17.55 -0.50 14.84
CA GLU A 62 18.06 -0.98 16.13
C GLU A 62 18.67 -2.39 16.06
N LYS A 63 18.17 -3.24 15.16
CA LYS A 63 18.58 -4.64 15.00
C LYS A 63 19.50 -4.90 13.81
N SER A 64 19.78 -3.89 12.99
CA SER A 64 20.47 -4.02 11.71
C SER A 64 19.82 -5.02 10.76
N PHE A 65 18.47 -5.05 10.72
CA PHE A 65 17.73 -5.85 9.76
C PHE A 65 17.60 -5.12 8.41
N VAL A 66 17.57 -5.89 7.32
CA VAL A 66 17.37 -5.34 5.98
C VAL A 66 15.91 -4.93 5.82
N LEU A 67 15.68 -3.68 5.42
CA LEU A 67 14.34 -3.18 5.09
C LEU A 67 13.93 -3.64 3.68
N PRO A 68 12.66 -4.00 3.47
CA PRO A 68 12.16 -4.36 2.15
C PRO A 68 11.87 -3.08 1.34
N VAL A 69 12.90 -2.38 0.88
CA VAL A 69 12.75 -1.14 0.09
C VAL A 69 12.93 -1.41 -1.40
N GLN A 70 12.42 -0.52 -2.25
CA GLN A 70 12.62 -0.61 -3.69
C GLN A 70 14.11 -0.66 -4.04
N SER A 71 14.49 -1.62 -4.88
CA SER A 71 15.85 -1.73 -5.39
C SER A 71 16.16 -0.59 -6.36
N MET A 72 17.40 -0.09 -6.31
CA MET A 72 17.84 0.91 -7.27
C MET A 72 17.88 0.33 -8.69
N PRO A 73 17.34 1.05 -9.70
CA PRO A 73 17.59 0.74 -11.09
C PRO A 73 19.09 0.73 -11.41
N ALA A 74 19.49 -0.09 -12.38
CA ALA A 74 20.89 -0.17 -12.83
C ALA A 74 21.46 1.18 -13.27
N ASP A 75 20.62 2.04 -13.86
CA ASP A 75 20.95 3.42 -14.18
C ASP A 75 19.76 4.34 -13.86
N ILE A 76 19.83 5.03 -12.72
CA ILE A 76 18.78 5.95 -12.26
C ILE A 76 18.63 7.19 -13.17
N THR A 77 19.65 7.51 -13.97
CA THR A 77 19.60 8.63 -14.92
C THR A 77 18.75 8.30 -16.14
N ARG A 78 18.45 7.02 -16.36
CA ARG A 78 17.63 6.50 -17.47
C ARG A 78 16.32 5.87 -17.00
N SER A 79 16.12 5.72 -15.70
CA SER A 79 14.95 5.06 -15.14
C SER A 79 13.98 6.05 -14.48
N ARG A 80 12.69 5.82 -14.70
CA ARG A 80 11.60 6.49 -13.97
C ARG A 80 10.99 5.63 -12.86
N ASP A 81 11.56 4.43 -12.67
CA ASP A 81 11.10 3.37 -11.78
C ASP A 81 11.84 3.40 -10.43
N PHE A 82 11.76 4.55 -9.76
CA PHE A 82 12.09 4.69 -8.35
C PHE A 82 11.22 5.78 -7.73
N TYR A 83 10.41 5.43 -6.72
CA TYR A 83 9.42 6.33 -6.12
C TYR A 83 8.95 5.83 -4.75
N PHE A 84 8.35 6.73 -3.95
CA PHE A 84 7.84 6.45 -2.60
C PHE A 84 6.31 6.35 -2.60
N ALA A 85 5.77 5.32 -3.25
CA ALA A 85 4.33 5.08 -3.39
C ALA A 85 4.03 3.62 -3.69
N TYR A 86 2.76 3.31 -3.92
CA TYR A 86 2.29 1.98 -4.32
C TYR A 86 3.10 1.41 -5.51
N HIS A 87 3.57 0.16 -5.39
CA HIS A 87 4.36 -0.52 -6.41
C HIS A 87 3.51 -1.50 -7.23
N PRO A 88 3.28 -1.29 -8.54
CA PRO A 88 2.46 -2.18 -9.38
C PRO A 88 2.96 -3.62 -9.46
N GLN A 89 4.24 -3.87 -9.16
CA GLN A 89 4.78 -5.23 -9.07
C GLN A 89 4.11 -6.06 -7.96
N TRP A 90 3.37 -5.43 -7.03
CA TRP A 90 2.54 -6.10 -6.04
C TRP A 90 1.34 -6.82 -6.66
N ASP A 91 0.73 -6.25 -7.71
CA ASP A 91 -0.38 -6.89 -8.43
C ASP A 91 0.09 -8.06 -9.32
N GLU A 92 1.38 -8.08 -9.66
CA GLU A 92 2.00 -9.12 -10.49
C GLU A 92 2.53 -10.32 -9.67
N ALA A 93 2.65 -10.16 -8.34
CA ALA A 93 3.06 -11.22 -7.44
C ALA A 93 1.94 -12.25 -7.31
N ALA A 94 1.98 -13.31 -8.13
CA ALA A 94 1.13 -14.48 -7.92
C ALA A 94 1.31 -14.98 -6.47
N PRO A 95 0.24 -15.39 -5.77
CA PRO A 95 0.35 -15.95 -4.44
C PRO A 95 1.36 -17.09 -4.50
N GLN A 96 2.42 -16.99 -3.70
CA GLN A 96 3.37 -18.09 -3.57
C GLN A 96 2.58 -19.32 -3.15
N THR A 97 2.49 -20.30 -4.04
CA THR A 97 2.09 -21.65 -3.65
C THR A 97 2.97 -22.04 -2.48
N ALA A 98 2.34 -22.30 -1.33
CA ALA A 98 3.00 -22.76 -0.12
C ALA A 98 4.11 -23.74 -0.50
N ALA A 99 5.33 -23.47 -0.01
CA ALA A 99 6.51 -24.27 -0.29
C ALA A 99 6.13 -25.75 -0.28
N ALA A 100 6.46 -26.45 -1.37
CA ALA A 100 6.13 -27.85 -1.55
C ALA A 100 6.43 -28.61 -0.25
N GLN A 101 5.39 -29.22 0.32
CA GLN A 101 5.48 -30.03 1.54
C GLN A 101 6.73 -30.89 1.46
N ALA A 102 7.67 -30.66 2.37
CA ALA A 102 8.82 -31.53 2.54
C ALA A 102 8.30 -32.97 2.57
N SER A 103 8.89 -33.85 1.75
CA SER A 103 8.40 -35.20 1.51
C SER A 103 7.94 -35.86 2.82
N ALA A 104 6.63 -36.12 2.93
CA ALA A 104 5.98 -36.64 4.13
C ALA A 104 6.51 -38.00 4.62
N ALA A 105 7.37 -38.64 3.85
CA ALA A 105 7.82 -40.02 4.02
C ALA A 105 8.77 -40.27 5.21
N ASP A 106 9.31 -39.24 5.88
CA ASP A 106 10.23 -39.43 7.02
C ASP A 106 10.06 -38.41 8.16
N SER A 107 8.81 -37.99 8.41
CA SER A 107 8.47 -37.08 9.51
C SER A 107 8.47 -37.79 10.88
N PRO A 108 8.68 -37.10 12.01
CA PRO A 108 8.50 -37.68 13.35
C PRO A 108 7.14 -38.36 13.55
N LEU A 109 6.07 -37.76 13.01
CA LEU A 109 4.72 -38.33 13.05
C LEU A 109 4.64 -39.68 12.32
N SER A 110 5.24 -39.81 11.14
CA SER A 110 5.23 -41.08 10.38
C SER A 110 5.90 -42.23 11.14
N ARG A 111 7.01 -41.97 11.84
CA ARG A 111 7.68 -42.96 12.70
C ARG A 111 6.84 -43.35 13.91
N GLN A 112 6.21 -42.37 14.54
CA GLN A 112 5.29 -42.61 15.67
C GLN A 112 4.07 -43.43 15.24
N MET A 113 3.49 -43.16 14.07
CA MET A 113 2.37 -43.92 13.52
C MET A 113 2.75 -45.38 13.28
N ALA A 114 3.93 -45.64 12.72
CA ALA A 114 4.43 -47.00 12.52
C ALA A 114 4.62 -47.74 13.86
N GLU A 115 5.18 -47.07 14.87
CA GLU A 115 5.38 -47.66 16.21
C GLU A 115 4.06 -47.92 16.95
N LEU A 116 3.05 -47.09 16.71
CA LEU A 116 1.71 -47.20 17.30
C LEU A 116 0.74 -48.07 16.48
N ASN A 117 1.18 -48.65 15.35
CA ASN A 117 0.35 -49.41 14.42
C ASN A 117 -0.89 -48.63 13.92
N ILE A 118 -0.70 -47.37 13.51
CA ILE A 118 -1.72 -46.49 12.91
C ILE A 118 -1.50 -46.41 11.39
N SER A 119 -2.57 -46.57 10.60
CA SER A 119 -2.48 -46.51 9.14
C SER A 119 -2.27 -45.07 8.65
N ALA A 120 -1.41 -44.88 7.66
CA ALA A 120 -1.17 -43.57 7.03
C ALA A 120 -2.42 -42.99 6.36
N ASP A 121 -3.33 -43.84 5.88
CA ASP A 121 -4.58 -43.44 5.25
C ASP A 121 -5.57 -42.76 6.24
N GLU A 122 -5.34 -42.89 7.56
CA GLU A 122 -6.20 -42.33 8.60
C GLU A 122 -5.89 -40.85 8.92
N ILE A 123 -4.79 -40.28 8.42
CA ILE A 123 -4.41 -38.87 8.60
C ILE A 123 -4.28 -38.21 7.22
N ASN A 124 -5.40 -37.78 6.65
CA ASN A 124 -5.42 -37.01 5.40
C ASN A 124 -6.24 -35.74 5.60
N ILE A 125 -5.66 -34.73 6.26
CA ILE A 125 -6.28 -33.42 6.47
C ILE A 125 -5.36 -32.35 5.91
N ASN A 126 -5.95 -31.43 5.15
CA ASN A 126 -5.30 -30.19 4.75
C ASN A 126 -5.29 -29.24 5.94
N ASP A 127 -4.20 -29.23 6.72
CA ASP A 127 -4.03 -28.33 7.89
C ASP A 127 -4.25 -26.84 7.54
N ALA A 128 -4.11 -26.46 6.26
CA ALA A 128 -4.28 -25.09 5.78
C ALA A 128 -5.75 -24.60 5.76
N GLU A 129 -6.74 -25.49 5.90
CA GLU A 129 -8.17 -25.13 5.88
C GLU A 129 -8.79 -25.02 7.28
N LEU A 130 -8.01 -25.23 8.36
CA LEU A 130 -8.52 -25.17 9.72
C LEU A 130 -8.67 -23.71 10.20
N GLU A 131 -9.83 -23.38 10.76
CA GLU A 131 -10.14 -22.05 11.27
C GLU A 131 -10.54 -22.07 12.77
N ASN A 132 -10.48 -20.89 13.41
CA ASN A 132 -10.92 -20.68 14.80
C ASN A 132 -10.27 -21.66 15.80
N ARG A 133 -11.07 -22.23 16.71
CA ARG A 133 -10.61 -23.21 17.71
C ARG A 133 -10.03 -24.48 17.08
N HIS A 134 -10.33 -24.79 15.82
CA HIS A 134 -9.86 -26.00 15.13
C HIS A 134 -8.43 -25.88 14.58
N VAL A 135 -7.83 -24.68 14.51
CA VAL A 135 -6.44 -24.46 14.05
C VAL A 135 -5.43 -25.36 14.80
N SER A 136 -5.69 -25.68 16.07
CA SER A 136 -4.82 -26.56 16.86
C SER A 136 -5.06 -28.06 16.66
N ASN A 137 -6.08 -28.46 15.92
CA ASN A 137 -6.37 -29.86 15.62
C ASN A 137 -5.66 -30.28 14.33
N ASN A 138 -4.33 -30.29 14.36
CA ASN A 138 -3.47 -30.48 13.19
C ASN A 138 -2.48 -31.64 13.41
N ALA A 139 -1.69 -31.96 12.38
CA ALA A 139 -0.70 -33.04 12.44
C ALA A 139 0.32 -32.87 13.59
N GLY A 140 0.73 -31.64 13.89
CA GLY A 140 1.67 -31.34 14.97
C GLY A 140 1.12 -31.71 16.36
N SER A 141 -0.14 -31.39 16.64
CA SER A 141 -0.76 -31.73 17.94
C SER A 141 -1.10 -33.23 18.06
N VAL A 142 -1.31 -33.94 16.95
CA VAL A 142 -1.38 -35.40 16.93
C VAL A 142 -0.02 -36.01 17.30
N SER A 143 1.05 -35.54 16.67
CA SER A 143 2.42 -36.00 16.97
C SER A 143 2.82 -35.78 18.44
N ALA A 144 2.44 -34.63 19.02
CA ALA A 144 2.67 -34.35 20.44
C ALA A 144 1.94 -35.35 21.36
N PHE A 145 0.68 -35.70 21.04
CA PHE A 145 -0.07 -36.70 21.80
C PHE A 145 0.56 -38.10 21.66
N PHE A 146 0.96 -38.50 20.45
CA PHE A 146 1.62 -39.78 20.21
C PHE A 146 2.96 -39.89 20.94
N ALA A 147 3.75 -38.82 20.95
CA ALA A 147 4.99 -38.75 21.74
C ALA A 147 4.72 -39.00 23.23
N ALA A 148 3.65 -38.42 23.78
CA ALA A 148 3.27 -38.62 25.18
C ALA A 148 2.86 -40.08 25.47
N LEU A 149 2.11 -40.72 24.57
CA LEU A 149 1.74 -42.13 24.69
C LEU A 149 2.97 -43.05 24.68
N LEU A 150 3.93 -42.79 23.79
CA LEU A 150 5.15 -43.58 23.65
C LEU A 150 6.11 -43.39 24.83
N ALA A 151 6.19 -42.18 25.38
CA ALA A 151 7.01 -41.86 26.55
C ALA A 151 6.44 -42.47 27.86
N ASP A 152 5.13 -42.73 27.93
CA ASP A 152 4.50 -43.30 29.11
C ASP A 152 4.67 -44.83 29.13
N SER A 153 5.68 -45.30 29.89
CA SER A 153 5.97 -46.72 30.08
C SER A 153 4.92 -47.49 30.88
N THR A 154 3.92 -46.81 31.44
CA THR A 154 2.83 -47.46 32.19
C THR A 154 1.69 -47.96 31.29
N LEU A 155 1.67 -47.54 30.02
CA LEU A 155 0.68 -47.97 29.03
C LEU A 155 1.11 -49.25 28.30
N THR A 156 0.15 -50.15 28.04
CA THR A 156 0.37 -51.31 27.17
C THR A 156 0.34 -50.92 25.69
N ALA A 157 0.86 -51.78 24.81
CA ALA A 157 0.83 -51.54 23.36
C ALA A 157 -0.60 -51.36 22.83
N GLU A 158 -1.55 -52.16 23.32
CA GLU A 158 -2.96 -52.11 22.93
C GLU A 158 -3.61 -50.81 23.41
N GLN A 159 -3.28 -50.35 24.62
CA GLN A 159 -3.79 -49.08 25.15
C GLN A 159 -3.26 -47.90 24.33
N ARG A 160 -1.97 -47.90 23.98
CA ARG A 160 -1.36 -46.86 23.13
C ARG A 160 -2.01 -46.83 21.75
N GLN A 161 -2.20 -47.99 21.11
CA GLN A 161 -2.84 -48.07 19.80
C GLN A 161 -4.28 -47.55 19.85
N ALA A 162 -5.09 -47.97 20.82
CA ALA A 162 -6.48 -47.52 20.96
C ALA A 162 -6.59 -46.00 21.20
N LEU A 163 -5.74 -45.45 22.07
CA LEU A 163 -5.67 -44.00 22.32
C LEU A 163 -5.22 -43.23 21.07
N ALA A 164 -4.25 -43.77 20.33
CA ALA A 164 -3.76 -43.15 19.11
C ALA A 164 -4.85 -43.14 18.01
N GLN A 165 -5.59 -44.24 17.84
CA GLN A 165 -6.76 -44.30 16.94
C GLN A 165 -7.83 -43.29 17.34
N ALA A 166 -8.14 -43.16 18.63
CA ALA A 166 -9.10 -42.17 19.11
C ALA A 166 -8.63 -40.73 18.86
N ARG A 167 -7.33 -40.42 19.00
CA ARG A 167 -6.78 -39.10 18.64
C ARG A 167 -6.90 -38.80 17.15
N THR A 168 -6.72 -39.79 16.29
CA THR A 168 -6.94 -39.68 14.84
C THR A 168 -8.42 -39.51 14.51
N GLY A 169 -9.30 -40.18 15.24
CA GLY A 169 -10.75 -39.95 15.17
C GLY A 169 -11.12 -38.51 15.52
N LEU A 170 -10.54 -37.97 16.60
CA LEU A 170 -10.74 -36.57 17.00
C LEU A 170 -10.22 -35.59 15.93
N LEU A 171 -9.10 -35.91 15.28
CA LEU A 171 -8.60 -35.15 14.14
C LEU A 171 -9.66 -35.09 13.02
N SER A 172 -10.33 -36.22 12.78
CA SER A 172 -11.40 -36.38 11.79
C SER A 172 -12.80 -35.92 12.26
N GLY A 173 -12.90 -35.23 13.41
CA GLY A 173 -14.15 -34.66 13.90
C GLY A 173 -15.00 -35.57 14.80
N ALA A 174 -14.42 -36.62 15.39
CA ALA A 174 -15.14 -37.47 16.35
C ALA A 174 -15.64 -36.67 17.56
N THR A 175 -16.90 -36.91 17.95
CA THR A 175 -17.52 -36.28 19.13
C THR A 175 -17.02 -36.92 20.42
N ARG A 176 -17.31 -36.26 21.55
CA ARG A 176 -17.01 -36.78 22.88
C ARG A 176 -17.56 -38.20 23.08
N GLU A 177 -18.81 -38.43 22.71
CA GLU A 177 -19.49 -39.71 22.88
C GLU A 177 -18.82 -40.81 22.06
N GLN A 178 -18.38 -40.48 20.83
CA GLN A 178 -17.68 -41.41 19.96
C GLN A 178 -16.31 -41.79 20.54
N ILE A 179 -15.57 -40.82 21.06
CA ILE A 179 -14.30 -41.05 21.77
C ILE A 179 -14.53 -41.93 23.00
N GLU A 180 -15.49 -41.58 23.85
CA GLU A 180 -15.80 -42.32 25.08
C GLU A 180 -16.22 -43.76 24.81
N SER A 181 -17.02 -43.97 23.75
CA SER A 181 -17.47 -45.28 23.27
C SER A 181 -16.33 -46.13 22.73
N SER A 182 -15.45 -45.56 21.89
CA SER A 182 -14.30 -46.27 21.32
C SER A 182 -13.31 -46.76 22.38
N LEU A 183 -13.27 -46.09 23.54
CA LEU A 183 -12.39 -46.39 24.67
C LEU A 183 -13.16 -46.94 25.89
N ALA A 184 -14.38 -47.47 25.69
CA ALA A 184 -15.25 -47.94 26.78
C ALA A 184 -14.74 -49.22 27.46
N THR A 185 -13.89 -50.00 26.78
CA THR A 185 -13.38 -51.29 27.24
C THR A 185 -12.21 -51.17 28.23
N PHE A 186 -11.70 -49.96 28.48
CA PHE A 186 -10.64 -49.76 29.46
C PHE A 186 -11.12 -50.06 30.89
N PRO A 187 -10.35 -50.84 31.68
CA PRO A 187 -10.63 -51.06 33.10
C PRO A 187 -10.73 -49.75 33.90
N ALA A 188 -11.50 -49.76 34.99
CA ALA A 188 -11.73 -48.58 35.84
C ALA A 188 -10.48 -48.06 36.57
N ASP A 189 -9.44 -48.88 36.68
CA ASP A 189 -8.12 -48.58 37.25
C ASP A 189 -7.02 -48.46 36.18
N SER A 190 -7.41 -48.41 34.90
CA SER A 190 -6.48 -48.35 33.78
C SER A 190 -5.67 -47.05 33.77
N GLN A 191 -4.36 -47.20 33.57
CA GLN A 191 -3.41 -46.10 33.35
C GLN A 191 -3.73 -45.29 32.08
N ALA A 192 -4.56 -45.82 31.17
CA ALA A 192 -5.01 -45.12 29.97
C ALA A 192 -6.14 -44.09 30.23
N LEU A 193 -6.81 -44.14 31.40
CA LEU A 193 -7.99 -43.30 31.68
C LEU A 193 -7.71 -41.79 31.60
N PRO A 194 -6.59 -41.24 32.08
CA PRO A 194 -6.32 -39.81 31.96
C PRO A 194 -6.16 -39.35 30.50
N TYR A 195 -5.58 -40.18 29.62
CA TYR A 195 -5.52 -39.87 28.18
C TYR A 195 -6.90 -39.95 27.51
N LYS A 196 -7.75 -40.89 27.92
CA LYS A 196 -9.16 -40.94 27.49
C LYS A 196 -9.89 -39.66 27.88
N SER A 197 -9.76 -39.23 29.14
CA SER A 197 -10.36 -37.98 29.63
C SER A 197 -9.84 -36.76 28.88
N TYR A 198 -8.55 -36.74 28.52
CA TYR A 198 -7.98 -35.68 27.71
C TYR A 198 -8.63 -35.59 26.33
N LEU A 199 -8.79 -36.72 25.63
CA LEU A 199 -9.43 -36.75 24.31
C LEU A 199 -10.90 -36.33 24.38
N ALA A 200 -11.62 -36.74 25.45
CA ALA A 200 -13.00 -36.31 25.69
C ALA A 200 -13.09 -34.79 25.96
N ALA A 201 -12.18 -34.23 26.77
CA ALA A 201 -12.11 -32.81 27.06
C ALA A 201 -11.77 -31.99 25.80
N ALA A 202 -10.84 -32.48 24.98
CA ALA A 202 -10.48 -31.86 23.70
C ALA A 202 -11.66 -31.90 22.71
N ALA A 203 -12.42 -33.00 22.66
CA ALA A 203 -13.65 -33.08 21.86
C ALA A 203 -14.69 -32.04 22.31
N SER A 204 -14.92 -31.89 23.62
CA SER A 204 -15.79 -30.83 24.16
C SER A 204 -15.30 -29.43 23.78
N PHE A 205 -13.99 -29.16 23.88
CA PHE A 205 -13.39 -27.89 23.46
C PHE A 205 -13.65 -27.59 21.98
N TYR A 206 -13.41 -28.55 21.08
CA TYR A 206 -13.65 -28.36 19.64
C TYR A 206 -15.16 -28.28 19.30
N ALA A 207 -16.03 -28.90 20.10
CA ALA A 207 -17.48 -28.75 19.97
C ALA A 207 -18.02 -27.40 20.48
N GLY A 208 -17.21 -26.63 21.22
CA GLY A 208 -17.65 -25.39 21.88
C GLY A 208 -18.39 -25.62 23.21
N ASP A 209 -18.37 -26.84 23.75
CA ASP A 209 -18.85 -27.14 25.10
C ASP A 209 -17.75 -26.83 26.13
N TYR A 210 -17.56 -25.54 26.38
CA TYR A 210 -16.49 -25.05 27.23
C TYR A 210 -16.66 -25.44 28.70
N ALA A 211 -17.91 -25.63 29.17
CA ALA A 211 -18.17 -26.03 30.55
C ALA A 211 -17.67 -27.47 30.83
N SER A 212 -17.96 -28.40 29.93
CA SER A 212 -17.45 -29.78 30.04
C SER A 212 -15.94 -29.84 29.86
N ALA A 213 -15.39 -29.08 28.90
CA ALA A 213 -13.95 -29.00 28.68
C ALA A 213 -13.20 -28.46 29.90
N GLU A 214 -13.68 -27.36 30.49
CA GLU A 214 -13.09 -26.72 31.68
C GLU A 214 -13.06 -27.69 32.87
N ARG A 215 -14.18 -28.36 33.15
CA ARG A 215 -14.28 -29.35 34.24
C ARG A 215 -13.26 -30.46 34.08
N ASP A 216 -13.17 -31.04 32.89
CA ASP A 216 -12.32 -32.21 32.64
C ASP A 216 -10.84 -31.83 32.58
N PHE A 217 -10.48 -30.70 31.97
CA PHE A 217 -9.11 -30.20 31.99
C PHE A 217 -8.66 -29.77 33.40
N THR A 218 -9.56 -29.28 34.25
CA THR A 218 -9.24 -28.95 35.65
C THR A 218 -8.82 -30.20 36.41
N GLN A 219 -9.50 -31.32 36.20
CA GLN A 219 -9.11 -32.60 36.79
C GLN A 219 -7.72 -33.03 36.27
N LEU A 220 -7.51 -32.96 34.96
CA LEU A 220 -6.25 -33.38 34.32
C LEU A 220 -5.04 -32.51 34.68
N ALA A 221 -5.25 -31.23 35.02
CA ALA A 221 -4.20 -30.32 35.46
C ALA A 221 -3.48 -30.78 36.74
N THR A 222 -4.06 -31.74 37.47
CA THR A 222 -3.49 -32.36 38.67
C THR A 222 -2.96 -33.78 38.43
N SER A 223 -2.90 -34.23 37.16
CA SER A 223 -2.37 -35.55 36.80
C SER A 223 -0.90 -35.72 37.22
N ASP A 224 -0.55 -36.94 37.59
CA ASP A 224 0.82 -37.42 37.83
C ASP A 224 1.65 -37.55 36.53
N ARG A 225 0.99 -37.54 35.36
CA ARG A 225 1.64 -37.55 34.04
C ARG A 225 2.02 -36.13 33.65
N PRO A 226 3.33 -35.81 33.52
CA PRO A 226 3.78 -34.44 33.29
C PRO A 226 3.16 -33.79 32.05
N TRP A 227 3.10 -34.53 30.94
CA TRP A 227 2.53 -34.02 29.68
C TRP A 227 1.05 -33.66 29.82
N LEU A 228 0.25 -34.50 30.48
CA LEU A 228 -1.18 -34.22 30.70
C LEU A 228 -1.39 -33.04 31.63
N ALA A 229 -0.62 -32.95 32.71
CA ALA A 229 -0.75 -31.85 33.68
C ALA A 229 -0.46 -30.48 33.03
N GLU A 230 0.62 -30.39 32.26
CA GLU A 230 1.01 -29.17 31.56
C GLU A 230 0.03 -28.82 30.42
N THR A 231 -0.28 -29.80 29.56
CA THR A 231 -1.20 -29.59 28.42
C THR A 231 -2.60 -29.22 28.89
N ALA A 232 -3.11 -29.83 29.96
CA ALA A 232 -4.42 -29.49 30.50
C ALA A 232 -4.47 -28.05 31.04
N GLN A 233 -3.40 -27.57 31.71
CA GLN A 233 -3.35 -26.17 32.15
C GLN A 233 -3.32 -25.19 30.99
N TYR A 234 -2.56 -25.49 29.94
CA TYR A 234 -2.57 -24.72 28.72
C TYR A 234 -3.98 -24.70 28.08
N MET A 235 -4.66 -25.85 28.04
CA MET A 235 -6.01 -25.96 27.50
C MET A 235 -7.07 -25.24 28.34
N LEU A 236 -6.90 -25.10 29.65
CA LEU A 236 -7.82 -24.31 30.50
C LEU A 236 -7.84 -22.85 30.08
N MET A 237 -6.67 -22.23 29.90
CA MET A 237 -6.57 -20.86 29.39
C MET A 237 -7.26 -20.73 28.01
N ARG A 238 -7.03 -21.68 27.09
CA ARG A 238 -7.64 -21.65 25.76
C ARG A 238 -9.16 -21.81 25.82
N THR A 239 -9.64 -22.66 26.72
CA THR A 239 -11.08 -22.90 26.94
C THR A 239 -11.74 -21.62 27.42
N ALA A 240 -11.19 -20.97 28.45
CA ALA A 240 -11.70 -19.70 28.96
C ALA A 240 -11.68 -18.59 27.88
N LEU A 241 -10.61 -18.48 27.10
CA LEU A 241 -10.51 -17.47 26.04
C LEU A 241 -11.51 -17.71 24.89
N ASN A 242 -11.77 -18.96 24.51
CA ASN A 242 -12.75 -19.25 23.45
C ASN A 242 -14.18 -19.05 23.96
N LYS A 243 -14.44 -19.42 25.22
CA LYS A 243 -15.70 -19.16 25.91
C LYS A 243 -16.00 -17.66 25.98
N SER A 244 -14.98 -16.82 26.23
CA SER A 244 -15.17 -15.37 26.31
C SER A 244 -15.65 -14.75 25.00
N SER A 245 -15.31 -15.33 23.85
CA SER A 245 -15.73 -14.87 22.51
C SER A 245 -16.90 -15.65 21.90
N GLN A 246 -17.54 -16.56 22.63
CA GLN A 246 -18.58 -17.42 22.04
C GLN A 246 -19.79 -16.65 21.50
N ASN A 247 -20.03 -15.44 21.99
CA ASN A 247 -21.14 -14.56 21.62
C ASN A 247 -20.66 -13.23 20.99
N SER A 248 -19.43 -13.16 20.50
CA SER A 248 -18.82 -11.91 20.02
C SER A 248 -19.01 -11.64 18.52
N VAL A 249 -20.14 -12.08 17.96
CA VAL A 249 -20.48 -11.82 16.55
C VAL A 249 -21.31 -10.53 16.46
N GLY A 250 -20.86 -9.60 15.62
CA GLY A 250 -21.49 -8.33 15.31
C GLY A 250 -22.76 -8.48 14.47
N GLU A 251 -23.38 -7.34 14.13
CA GLU A 251 -24.62 -7.32 13.31
C GLU A 251 -24.38 -7.89 11.91
N TYR A 252 -23.18 -7.68 11.35
CA TYR A 252 -22.83 -8.07 9.98
C TYR A 252 -22.00 -9.35 9.90
N GLY A 253 -21.91 -10.10 11.01
CA GLY A 253 -21.10 -11.32 11.09
C GLY A 253 -19.61 -11.06 11.38
N ASP A 254 -19.24 -9.79 11.62
CA ASP A 254 -17.92 -9.36 12.03
C ASP A 254 -17.60 -9.73 13.49
N PHE A 255 -16.33 -9.71 13.86
CA PHE A 255 -15.92 -9.93 15.24
C PHE A 255 -16.09 -8.64 16.05
N ASP A 256 -17.02 -8.64 17.01
CA ASP A 256 -17.31 -7.50 17.87
C ASP A 256 -16.68 -7.68 19.25
N ILE A 257 -15.56 -6.98 19.47
CA ILE A 257 -14.80 -7.02 20.71
C ILE A 257 -15.58 -6.46 21.92
N ALA A 258 -16.59 -5.61 21.69
CA ALA A 258 -17.42 -5.08 22.77
C ALA A 258 -18.35 -6.13 23.37
N LYS A 259 -18.59 -7.24 22.65
CA LYS A 259 -19.41 -8.38 23.11
C LYS A 259 -18.62 -9.48 23.82
N ILE A 260 -17.33 -9.28 24.06
CA ILE A 260 -16.52 -10.23 24.83
C ILE A 260 -17.04 -10.34 26.28
N ASN A 261 -17.20 -11.58 26.77
CA ASN A 261 -17.40 -11.81 28.19
C ASN A 261 -16.09 -11.50 28.95
N ARG A 262 -16.11 -10.42 29.72
CA ARG A 262 -14.92 -9.94 30.45
C ARG A 262 -14.50 -10.87 31.60
N GLU A 263 -15.43 -11.58 32.22
CA GLU A 263 -15.14 -12.50 33.32
C GLU A 263 -14.33 -13.71 32.80
N ASP A 264 -14.82 -14.36 31.74
CA ASP A 264 -14.12 -15.49 31.10
C ASP A 264 -12.77 -15.06 30.51
N ALA A 265 -12.67 -13.86 29.94
CA ALA A 265 -11.39 -13.33 29.43
C ALA A 265 -10.39 -13.03 30.58
N THR A 266 -10.87 -12.56 31.73
CA THR A 266 -10.05 -12.37 32.94
C THR A 266 -9.59 -13.71 33.49
N GLN A 267 -10.47 -14.71 33.55
CA GLN A 267 -10.12 -16.07 33.93
C GLN A 267 -9.03 -16.63 33.00
N ALA A 268 -9.14 -16.42 31.68
CA ALA A 268 -8.10 -16.80 30.73
C ALA A 268 -6.75 -16.12 31.03
N GLN A 269 -6.76 -14.84 31.44
CA GLN A 269 -5.57 -14.11 31.84
C GLN A 269 -4.90 -14.74 33.08
N GLU A 270 -5.67 -15.03 34.12
CA GLU A 270 -5.19 -15.64 35.36
C GLU A 270 -4.59 -17.03 35.09
N LEU A 271 -5.26 -17.84 34.28
CA LEU A 271 -4.79 -19.17 33.87
C LEU A 271 -3.50 -19.09 33.05
N ALA A 272 -3.39 -18.11 32.14
CA ALA A 272 -2.17 -17.88 31.36
C ALA A 272 -0.99 -17.48 32.25
N GLN A 273 -1.21 -16.60 33.23
CA GLN A 273 -0.19 -16.18 34.19
C GLN A 273 0.23 -17.34 35.10
N ALA A 274 -0.72 -18.11 35.62
CA ALA A 274 -0.45 -19.29 36.44
C ALA A 274 0.37 -20.34 35.66
N TYR A 275 0.03 -20.58 34.38
CA TYR A 275 0.79 -21.44 33.50
C TYR A 275 2.24 -20.95 33.36
N LEU A 276 2.46 -19.66 33.07
CA LEU A 276 3.82 -19.11 32.88
C LEU A 276 4.64 -19.09 34.18
N GLN A 277 4.00 -18.97 35.34
CA GLN A 277 4.68 -19.09 36.64
C GLN A 277 5.12 -20.52 36.94
N ARG A 278 4.26 -21.51 36.63
CA ARG A 278 4.55 -22.93 36.89
C ARG A 278 5.47 -23.56 35.84
N PHE A 279 5.32 -23.17 34.58
CA PHE A 279 6.03 -23.72 33.43
C PHE A 279 6.72 -22.60 32.61
N PRO A 280 7.69 -21.87 33.18
CA PRO A 280 8.33 -20.73 32.52
C PRO A 280 9.13 -21.12 31.26
N GLN A 281 9.51 -22.40 31.16
CA GLN A 281 10.20 -23.02 30.01
C GLN A 281 9.40 -24.24 29.49
N GLY A 282 8.08 -24.22 29.72
CA GLY A 282 7.19 -25.30 29.31
C GLY A 282 6.98 -25.38 27.80
N LEU A 283 6.41 -26.49 27.35
CA LEU A 283 6.05 -26.80 25.95
C LEU A 283 5.24 -25.69 25.29
N TYR A 284 4.36 -25.02 26.05
CA TYR A 284 3.49 -23.97 25.54
C TYR A 284 3.84 -22.56 26.01
N ALA A 285 5.03 -22.33 26.61
CA ALA A 285 5.39 -21.02 27.17
C ALA A 285 5.32 -19.88 26.14
N ASP A 286 5.85 -20.06 24.94
CA ASP A 286 5.81 -19.04 23.89
C ASP A 286 4.38 -18.78 23.40
N SER A 287 3.59 -19.84 23.24
CA SER A 287 2.18 -19.69 22.86
C SER A 287 1.36 -18.98 23.94
N SER A 288 1.60 -19.28 25.22
CA SER A 288 0.97 -18.59 26.36
C SER A 288 1.34 -17.10 26.40
N ARG A 289 2.60 -16.75 26.12
CA ARG A 289 3.02 -15.34 25.99
C ARG A 289 2.31 -14.63 24.84
N GLY A 290 2.20 -15.28 23.68
CA GLY A 290 1.42 -14.76 22.55
C GLY A 290 -0.07 -14.61 22.88
N MET A 291 -0.64 -15.57 23.60
CA MET A 291 -2.06 -15.57 23.99
C MET A 291 -2.41 -14.40 24.92
N LEU A 292 -1.47 -13.96 25.77
CA LEU A 292 -1.65 -12.76 26.58
C LEU A 292 -1.91 -11.51 25.72
N ARG A 293 -1.36 -11.40 24.50
CA ARG A 293 -1.68 -10.28 23.60
C ARG A 293 -3.15 -10.30 23.19
N ARG A 294 -3.65 -11.46 22.74
CA ARG A 294 -5.07 -11.65 22.39
C ARG A 294 -6.00 -11.44 23.59
N ILE A 295 -5.63 -11.92 24.78
CA ILE A 295 -6.40 -11.72 26.01
C ILE A 295 -6.48 -10.22 26.35
N ASN A 296 -5.37 -9.49 26.32
CA ASN A 296 -5.38 -8.05 26.61
C ASN A 296 -6.11 -7.25 25.52
N TRP A 297 -6.09 -7.69 24.26
CA TRP A 297 -6.93 -7.13 23.20
C TRP A 297 -8.41 -7.30 23.53
N TYR A 298 -8.85 -8.53 23.82
CA TYR A 298 -10.23 -8.85 24.23
C TYR A 298 -10.70 -8.03 25.45
N LEU A 299 -9.81 -7.83 26.42
CA LEU A 299 -10.07 -7.01 27.61
C LEU A 299 -9.99 -5.50 27.34
N GLN A 300 -9.51 -5.07 26.17
CA GLN A 300 -9.20 -3.69 25.81
C GLN A 300 -8.22 -3.04 26.81
N SER A 301 -7.29 -3.85 27.34
CA SER A 301 -6.24 -3.45 28.27
C SER A 301 -5.06 -2.86 27.51
N TRP A 302 -5.28 -1.71 26.87
CA TRP A 302 -4.34 -1.10 25.93
C TRP A 302 -2.94 -0.83 26.49
N PRO A 303 -2.77 -0.33 27.74
CA PRO A 303 -1.43 -0.13 28.30
C PRO A 303 -0.66 -1.44 28.47
N GLN A 304 -1.33 -2.50 28.94
CA GLN A 304 -0.72 -3.82 29.10
C GLN A 304 -0.39 -4.44 27.74
N LEU A 305 -1.28 -4.30 26.76
CA LEU A 305 -1.07 -4.78 25.41
C LEU A 305 0.12 -4.07 24.73
N ALA A 306 0.26 -2.76 24.92
CA ALA A 306 1.42 -2.00 24.46
C ALA A 306 2.74 -2.57 25.01
N GLY A 307 2.79 -2.86 26.31
CA GLY A 307 3.97 -3.48 26.94
C GLY A 307 4.31 -4.86 26.37
N LEU A 308 3.30 -5.68 26.08
CA LEU A 308 3.50 -6.98 25.44
C LEU A 308 4.03 -6.86 24.00
N TYR A 309 3.54 -5.88 23.23
CA TYR A 309 4.08 -5.61 21.89
C TYR A 309 5.48 -5.03 21.94
N GLU A 310 5.79 -4.09 22.85
CA GLU A 310 7.16 -3.60 23.06
C GLU A 310 8.14 -4.76 23.29
N GLN A 311 7.77 -5.70 24.17
CA GLN A 311 8.59 -6.89 24.42
C GLN A 311 8.71 -7.78 23.19
N THR A 312 7.60 -8.09 22.51
CA THR A 312 7.56 -8.98 21.36
C THR A 312 8.42 -8.42 20.22
N LEU A 313 8.24 -7.15 19.89
CA LEU A 313 8.99 -6.45 18.84
C LEU A 313 10.49 -6.43 19.16
N LYS A 314 10.86 -6.16 20.42
CA LYS A 314 12.25 -6.23 20.89
C LYS A 314 12.85 -7.64 20.79
N GLN A 315 12.05 -8.69 20.94
CA GLN A 315 12.50 -10.09 20.91
C GLN A 315 12.57 -10.71 19.52
N SER A 316 12.01 -10.05 18.48
CA SER A 316 12.07 -10.54 17.10
C SER A 316 13.50 -10.94 16.69
N ALA A 317 13.67 -12.18 16.23
CA ALA A 317 14.96 -12.80 15.95
C ALA A 317 15.51 -12.42 14.57
N ASP A 318 14.63 -12.18 13.60
CA ASP A 318 14.97 -11.81 12.23
C ASP A 318 13.93 -10.85 11.61
N ALA A 319 14.19 -10.43 10.37
CA ALA A 319 13.34 -9.50 9.62
C ALA A 319 11.97 -10.07 9.25
N GLN A 320 11.84 -11.39 9.10
CA GLN A 320 10.56 -12.03 8.79
C GLN A 320 9.66 -12.01 10.03
N GLN A 321 10.19 -12.49 11.17
CA GLN A 321 9.46 -12.48 12.43
C GLN A 321 9.09 -11.06 12.86
N LEU A 322 9.97 -10.08 12.61
CA LEU A 322 9.65 -8.68 12.86
C LEU A 322 8.46 -8.21 12.01
N ARG A 323 8.42 -8.54 10.72
CA ARG A 323 7.30 -8.19 9.82
C ARG A 323 5.99 -8.81 10.29
N GLU A 324 5.99 -10.11 10.60
CA GLU A 324 4.82 -10.81 11.16
C GLU A 324 4.29 -10.13 12.42
N ASN A 325 5.19 -9.77 13.35
CA ASN A 325 4.82 -9.08 14.59
C ASN A 325 4.27 -7.66 14.35
N VAL A 326 4.81 -6.92 13.39
CA VAL A 326 4.32 -5.57 13.03
C VAL A 326 2.93 -5.62 12.40
N ILE A 327 2.64 -6.66 11.61
CA ILE A 327 1.30 -6.86 11.01
C ILE A 327 0.29 -7.22 12.09
N GLU A 328 0.65 -8.14 12.99
CA GLU A 328 -0.20 -8.46 14.14
C GLU A 328 -0.47 -7.21 14.98
N TYR A 329 0.58 -6.43 15.26
CA TYR A 329 0.47 -5.16 15.98
C TYR A 329 -0.53 -4.21 15.32
N ASP A 330 -0.42 -3.98 14.02
CA ASP A 330 -1.32 -3.05 13.34
C ASP A 330 -2.77 -3.55 13.36
N ASN A 331 -3.01 -4.84 13.03
CA ASN A 331 -4.35 -5.41 13.01
C ASN A 331 -5.04 -5.44 14.39
N VAL A 332 -4.28 -5.68 15.46
CA VAL A 332 -4.83 -5.90 16.82
C VAL A 332 -4.81 -4.62 17.66
N TYR A 333 -3.78 -3.80 17.50
CA TYR A 333 -3.53 -2.61 18.30
C TYR A 333 -3.70 -1.33 17.48
N GLY A 334 -2.93 -1.16 16.40
CA GLY A 334 -2.92 0.07 15.60
C GLY A 334 -4.28 0.45 15.01
N MET A 335 -5.02 -0.54 14.50
CA MET A 335 -6.35 -0.39 13.91
C MET A 335 -7.39 0.09 14.94
N ALA A 336 -7.24 -0.27 16.21
CA ALA A 336 -8.14 0.20 17.27
C ALA A 336 -8.06 1.72 17.48
N PHE A 337 -6.95 2.35 17.06
CA PHE A 337 -6.69 3.78 17.19
C PHE A 337 -6.76 4.54 15.87
N TYR A 338 -7.33 3.92 14.83
CA TYR A 338 -7.49 4.57 13.52
C TYR A 338 -8.38 5.81 13.61
N ASP A 339 -9.54 5.68 14.27
CA ASP A 339 -10.50 6.79 14.46
C ASP A 339 -10.23 7.63 15.72
N GLN A 340 -9.42 7.12 16.66
CA GLN A 340 -9.11 7.76 17.93
C GLN A 340 -7.62 7.62 18.24
N SER A 341 -6.84 8.65 17.89
CA SER A 341 -5.39 8.62 18.11
C SER A 341 -5.02 8.57 19.59
N VAL A 342 -3.97 7.80 19.89
CA VAL A 342 -3.34 7.82 21.21
C VAL A 342 -2.59 9.15 21.38
N VAL A 343 -2.84 9.84 22.50
CA VAL A 343 -2.21 11.13 22.82
C VAL A 343 -1.40 11.10 24.12
N GLU A 344 -1.27 9.93 24.74
CA GLU A 344 -0.50 9.70 25.96
C GLU A 344 0.54 8.61 25.72
N ALA A 345 1.73 8.75 26.33
CA ALA A 345 2.73 7.70 26.26
C ALA A 345 2.48 6.58 27.28
N PHE A 346 2.84 5.36 26.87
CA PHE A 346 2.82 4.16 27.69
C PHE A 346 4.18 3.99 28.39
N PRO A 347 4.27 4.07 29.73
CA PRO A 347 5.54 4.03 30.46
C PRO A 347 6.42 2.80 30.14
N ASP A 348 5.78 1.63 29.99
CA ASP A 348 6.47 0.36 29.75
C ASP A 348 6.67 0.04 28.25
N ALA A 349 6.26 0.94 27.35
CA ALA A 349 6.28 0.71 25.90
C ALA A 349 6.70 1.96 25.11
N PRO A 350 7.95 2.44 25.25
CA PRO A 350 8.40 3.69 24.64
C PRO A 350 8.43 3.69 23.10
N ARG A 351 8.62 2.54 22.42
CA ARG A 351 8.60 2.49 20.94
C ARG A 351 7.18 2.49 20.41
N VAL A 352 6.30 1.73 21.07
CA VAL A 352 4.86 1.79 20.80
C VAL A 352 4.35 3.22 21.01
N SER A 353 4.73 3.85 22.12
CA SER A 353 4.40 5.25 22.41
C SER A 353 4.89 6.20 21.31
N TYR A 354 6.13 6.03 20.84
CA TYR A 354 6.66 6.85 19.75
C TYR A 354 5.84 6.71 18.47
N ILE A 355 5.56 5.48 18.04
CA ILE A 355 4.81 5.23 16.80
C ILE A 355 3.38 5.76 16.88
N GLU A 356 2.70 5.59 18.02
CA GLU A 356 1.34 6.09 18.17
C GLU A 356 1.27 7.61 18.29
N LEU A 357 2.21 8.24 19.01
CA LEU A 357 2.28 9.70 19.06
C LEU A 357 2.69 10.31 17.70
N LEU A 358 3.53 9.62 16.93
CA LEU A 358 3.86 10.02 15.55
C LEU A 358 2.62 9.92 14.66
N ARG A 359 1.80 8.86 14.80
CA ARG A 359 0.51 8.72 14.11
C ARG A 359 -0.45 9.85 14.47
N ALA A 360 -0.48 10.26 15.74
CA ALA A 360 -1.32 11.37 16.23
C ALA A 360 -0.91 12.76 15.71
N LEU A 361 0.23 12.86 15.03
CA LEU A 361 0.69 14.08 14.33
C LEU A 361 0.19 14.18 12.89
N ARG A 362 -0.48 13.15 12.35
CA ARG A 362 -1.16 13.23 11.05
C ARG A 362 -2.20 14.36 11.07
N LEU A 363 -2.29 15.07 9.96
CA LEU A 363 -3.20 16.20 9.85
C LEU A 363 -4.64 15.72 9.60
N ASP A 364 -5.59 16.26 10.38
CA ASP A 364 -7.01 16.05 10.17
C ASP A 364 -7.56 16.85 8.97
N ASN A 365 -8.87 16.75 8.72
CA ASN A 365 -9.56 17.52 7.66
C ASN A 365 -9.48 19.06 7.84
N ASN A 366 -9.04 19.54 9.00
CA ASN A 366 -8.80 20.96 9.29
C ASN A 366 -7.32 21.35 9.18
N ASN A 367 -6.48 20.46 8.64
CA ASN A 367 -5.02 20.58 8.57
C ASN A 367 -4.36 20.78 9.94
N LYS A 368 -4.81 20.04 10.97
CA LYS A 368 -4.24 20.11 12.32
C LYS A 368 -3.90 18.72 12.86
N PRO A 369 -2.79 18.57 13.60
CA PRO A 369 -2.51 17.33 14.32
C PRO A 369 -3.47 17.16 15.51
N THR A 370 -3.71 15.91 15.90
CA THR A 370 -4.45 15.59 17.13
C THR A 370 -3.58 15.79 18.37
N LEU A 371 -2.29 15.45 18.28
CA LEU A 371 -1.33 15.63 19.36
C LEU A 371 -0.99 17.11 19.58
N THR A 372 -1.14 17.59 20.82
CA THR A 372 -0.80 18.96 21.23
C THR A 372 0.56 19.05 21.92
N GLN A 373 1.12 20.27 22.01
CA GLN A 373 2.38 20.52 22.74
C GLN A 373 2.30 20.06 24.21
N ALA A 374 1.19 20.34 24.90
CA ALA A 374 1.04 19.96 26.31
C ALA A 374 1.00 18.43 26.51
N GLN A 375 0.36 17.71 25.61
CA GLN A 375 0.35 16.23 25.61
C GLN A 375 1.74 15.67 25.29
N LEU A 376 2.43 16.24 24.30
CA LEU A 376 3.79 15.84 23.99
C LEU A 376 4.73 16.10 25.18
N ASP A 377 4.66 17.27 25.82
CA ASP A 377 5.46 17.59 27.01
C ASP A 377 5.20 16.61 28.15
N ALA A 378 3.94 16.23 28.38
CA ALA A 378 3.56 15.24 29.38
C ALA A 378 4.12 13.83 29.09
N SER A 379 4.38 13.49 27.83
CA SER A 379 4.99 12.21 27.44
C SER A 379 6.50 12.14 27.69
N LYS A 380 7.18 13.29 27.82
CA LYS A 380 8.64 13.37 27.91
C LYS A 380 9.28 12.49 28.99
N PRO A 381 8.73 12.40 30.23
CA PRO A 381 9.31 11.58 31.28
C PRO A 381 9.40 10.09 30.90
N VAL A 382 8.47 9.56 30.11
CA VAL A 382 8.49 8.16 29.63
C VAL A 382 9.74 7.92 28.77
N PHE A 383 10.02 8.83 27.85
CA PHE A 383 11.18 8.74 26.97
C PHE A 383 12.50 8.99 27.72
N GLU A 384 12.53 9.90 28.69
CA GLU A 384 13.72 10.14 29.53
C GLU A 384 14.06 8.91 30.37
N GLN A 385 13.08 8.33 31.08
CA GLN A 385 13.27 7.13 31.91
C GLN A 385 13.69 5.91 31.08
N SER A 386 13.21 5.82 29.83
CA SER A 386 13.54 4.74 28.90
C SER A 386 14.83 4.96 28.11
N GLN A 387 15.56 6.06 28.32
CA GLN A 387 16.74 6.46 27.53
C GLN A 387 16.45 6.60 26.02
N LYS A 388 15.25 7.06 25.68
CA LYS A 388 14.74 7.26 24.31
C LYS A 388 14.37 8.71 24.01
N LEU A 389 14.99 9.66 24.72
CA LEU A 389 14.80 11.10 24.49
C LEU A 389 14.98 11.54 23.02
N PRO A 390 15.87 10.93 22.20
CA PRO A 390 15.94 11.23 20.77
C PRO A 390 14.62 10.99 20.00
N LEU A 391 13.83 9.98 20.38
CA LEU A 391 12.52 9.73 19.77
C LEU A 391 11.51 10.83 20.13
N TRP A 392 11.51 11.27 21.39
CA TRP A 392 10.69 12.40 21.83
C TRP A 392 11.07 13.70 21.11
N ARG A 393 12.38 13.93 20.90
CA ARG A 393 12.87 15.08 20.14
C ARG A 393 12.35 15.06 18.71
N ASP A 394 12.35 13.90 18.05
CA ASP A 394 11.80 13.76 16.71
C ASP A 394 10.29 14.06 16.65
N LEU A 395 9.51 13.59 17.63
CA LEU A 395 8.09 13.98 17.77
C LEU A 395 7.91 15.49 17.91
N GLN A 396 8.78 16.16 18.68
CA GLN A 396 8.75 17.61 18.85
C GLN A 396 9.00 18.36 17.54
N LEU A 397 9.96 17.90 16.74
CA LEU A 397 10.27 18.49 15.44
C LEU A 397 9.11 18.29 14.46
N ASN A 398 8.53 17.09 14.41
CA ASN A 398 7.35 16.80 13.59
C ASN A 398 6.13 17.64 14.02
N LEU A 399 5.90 17.82 15.32
CA LEU A 399 4.83 18.70 15.82
C LEU A 399 5.05 20.16 15.40
N TRP A 400 6.28 20.66 15.50
CA TRP A 400 6.60 22.02 15.02
C TRP A 400 6.41 22.15 13.52
N LEU A 401 6.73 21.13 12.73
CA LEU A 401 6.49 21.15 11.29
C LEU A 401 4.99 21.21 10.99
N ALA A 402 4.21 20.30 11.60
CA ALA A 402 2.75 20.22 11.44
C ALA A 402 2.02 21.51 11.87
N THR A 403 2.59 22.25 12.82
CA THR A 403 2.04 23.53 13.32
C THR A 403 2.67 24.77 12.67
N GLY A 404 3.57 24.60 11.70
CA GLY A 404 4.23 25.69 10.98
C GLY A 404 5.28 26.47 11.79
N ASN A 405 5.74 25.94 12.93
CA ASN A 405 6.79 26.52 13.75
C ASN A 405 8.19 26.20 13.21
N TYR A 406 8.45 26.59 11.97
CA TYR A 406 9.71 26.33 11.28
C TYR A 406 10.92 26.98 11.97
N ALA A 407 10.73 28.11 12.65
CA ALA A 407 11.80 28.83 13.33
C ALA A 407 12.38 28.01 14.50
N ALA A 408 11.53 27.32 15.26
CA ALA A 408 11.97 26.46 16.35
C ALA A 408 12.80 25.28 15.83
N ILE A 409 12.41 24.67 14.69
CA ILE A 409 13.19 23.59 14.07
C ILE A 409 14.58 24.08 13.65
N ILE A 410 14.65 25.20 12.93
CA ILE A 410 15.93 25.77 12.46
C ILE A 410 16.85 26.14 13.63
N GLN A 411 16.29 26.57 14.76
CA GLN A 411 17.06 26.88 15.96
C GLN A 411 17.53 25.62 16.71
N ALA A 412 16.71 24.57 16.74
CA ALA A 412 16.98 23.36 17.52
C ALA A 412 17.92 22.38 16.79
N VAL A 413 17.82 22.28 15.46
CA VAL A 413 18.58 21.32 14.66
C VAL A 413 19.87 21.95 14.15
N THR A 414 20.99 21.27 14.39
CA THR A 414 22.28 21.64 13.79
C THR A 414 22.50 20.81 12.52
N PRO A 415 22.81 21.44 11.37
CA PRO A 415 23.15 20.71 10.15
C PRO A 415 24.30 19.73 10.37
N ALA A 416 24.05 18.47 10.02
CA ALA A 416 25.02 17.39 10.20
C ALA A 416 26.25 17.59 9.31
N GLN A 417 27.43 17.24 9.84
CA GLN A 417 28.68 17.18 9.07
C GLN A 417 29.02 15.75 8.61
N LYS A 418 28.36 14.75 9.22
CA LYS A 418 28.44 13.34 8.88
C LYS A 418 27.09 12.69 9.19
N LEU A 419 26.74 11.67 8.42
CA LEU A 419 25.56 10.85 8.67
C LEU A 419 25.97 9.38 8.60
N ALA A 420 25.57 8.58 9.58
CA ALA A 420 25.84 7.14 9.56
C ALA A 420 24.87 6.46 8.59
N ALA A 421 25.33 5.38 7.94
CA ALA A 421 24.46 4.55 7.12
C ALA A 421 23.35 3.93 7.99
N HIS A 422 22.14 3.87 7.45
CA HIS A 422 20.95 3.32 8.11
C HIS A 422 20.53 4.04 9.40
N ASP A 423 21.01 5.26 9.66
CA ASP A 423 20.54 6.08 10.79
C ASP A 423 19.35 6.96 10.36
N THR A 424 18.17 6.33 10.28
CA THR A 424 16.91 6.96 9.88
C THR A 424 16.52 8.10 10.82
N LEU A 425 16.75 7.97 12.13
CA LEU A 425 16.41 9.04 13.09
C LEU A 425 17.23 10.30 12.83
N ALA A 426 18.55 10.16 12.70
CA ALA A 426 19.43 11.30 12.39
C ALA A 426 19.10 11.91 11.02
N PHE A 427 18.78 11.09 10.03
CA PHE A 427 18.36 11.57 8.71
C PHE A 427 17.03 12.34 8.78
N SER A 428 16.05 11.84 9.53
CA SER A 428 14.73 12.49 9.71
C SER A 428 14.87 13.89 10.30
N GLU A 429 15.71 14.04 11.33
CA GLU A 429 16.00 15.35 11.92
C GLU A 429 16.57 16.35 10.89
N GLN A 430 17.46 15.89 9.99
CA GLN A 430 18.02 16.72 8.93
C GLN A 430 16.97 17.07 7.86
N VAL A 431 16.10 16.13 7.50
CA VAL A 431 14.99 16.42 6.58
C VAL A 431 14.07 17.49 7.15
N LEU A 432 13.66 17.36 8.42
CA LEU A 432 12.79 18.35 9.07
C LEU A 432 13.42 19.75 9.08
N TYR A 433 14.75 19.84 9.26
CA TYR A 433 15.46 21.11 9.12
C TYR A 433 15.38 21.71 7.71
N GLY A 434 15.63 20.91 6.67
CA GLY A 434 15.54 21.37 5.29
C GLY A 434 14.11 21.76 4.89
N GLU A 435 13.11 21.01 5.35
CA GLU A 435 11.70 21.36 5.16
C GLU A 435 11.31 22.65 5.89
N ALA A 436 11.84 22.88 7.09
CA ALA A 436 11.64 24.14 7.80
C ALA A 436 12.25 25.34 7.05
N LEU A 437 13.42 25.18 6.41
CA LEU A 437 13.98 26.21 5.52
C LEU A 437 13.04 26.49 4.33
N MET A 438 12.49 25.45 3.71
CA MET A 438 11.50 25.58 2.64
C MET A 438 10.20 26.25 3.12
N GLY A 439 9.70 25.90 4.31
CA GLY A 439 8.52 26.50 4.93
C GLY A 439 8.68 27.99 5.20
N GLN A 440 9.89 28.45 5.54
CA GLN A 440 10.24 29.87 5.63
C GLN A 440 10.63 30.51 4.28
N LYS A 441 10.52 29.76 3.17
CA LYS A 441 10.89 30.21 1.82
C LYS A 441 12.35 30.65 1.69
N LYS A 442 13.23 30.10 2.52
CA LYS A 442 14.67 30.35 2.47
C LYS A 442 15.34 29.49 1.40
N TRP A 443 14.96 29.72 0.15
CA TRP A 443 15.24 28.80 -0.95
C TRP A 443 16.73 28.56 -1.21
N ALA A 444 17.56 29.60 -1.12
CA ALA A 444 19.01 29.47 -1.30
C ALA A 444 19.64 28.60 -0.20
N GLU A 445 19.28 28.85 1.06
CA GLU A 445 19.74 28.06 2.21
C GLU A 445 19.26 26.61 2.11
N ALA A 446 17.99 26.39 1.74
CA ALA A 446 17.42 25.06 1.55
C ALA A 446 18.14 24.30 0.42
N ARG A 447 18.39 24.94 -0.72
CA ARG A 447 19.11 24.34 -1.86
C ARG A 447 20.50 23.88 -1.44
N ASP A 448 21.27 24.76 -0.81
CA ASP A 448 22.64 24.48 -0.39
C ASP A 448 22.66 23.37 0.68
N PHE A 449 21.68 23.38 1.59
CA PHE A 449 21.47 22.32 2.57
C PHE A 449 21.18 20.97 1.93
N TRP A 450 20.22 20.88 1.00
CA TRP A 450 19.89 19.62 0.33
C TRP A 450 21.05 19.07 -0.49
N GLN A 451 21.82 19.94 -1.16
CA GLN A 451 23.04 19.54 -1.87
C GLN A 451 24.10 18.98 -0.92
N GLN A 452 24.24 19.55 0.28
CA GLN A 452 25.15 19.03 1.29
C GLN A 452 24.65 17.70 1.86
N LEU A 453 23.37 17.60 2.23
CA LEU A 453 22.78 16.38 2.77
C LEU A 453 22.88 15.22 1.78
N LEU A 454 22.67 15.48 0.48
CA LEU A 454 22.82 14.48 -0.58
C LEU A 454 24.23 13.86 -0.61
N LYS A 455 25.28 14.64 -0.31
CA LYS A 455 26.67 14.13 -0.24
C LYS A 455 26.93 13.33 1.03
N LEU A 456 26.18 13.59 2.10
CA LEU A 456 26.34 12.92 3.39
C LEU A 456 25.55 11.60 3.46
N SER A 457 24.37 11.55 2.83
CA SER A 457 23.51 10.37 2.78
C SER A 457 24.21 9.18 2.13
N GLN A 458 24.24 8.06 2.86
CA GLN A 458 24.86 6.80 2.41
C GLN A 458 23.84 5.82 1.82
N ASP A 459 22.56 5.97 2.16
CA ASP A 459 21.47 5.11 1.71
C ASP A 459 20.89 5.58 0.38
N ASN A 460 20.69 4.65 -0.55
CA ASN A 460 20.16 4.96 -1.88
C ASN A 460 18.78 5.64 -1.81
N GLU A 461 17.86 5.12 -0.99
CA GLU A 461 16.53 5.71 -0.81
C GLU A 461 16.61 7.14 -0.26
N GLN A 462 17.50 7.42 0.71
CA GLN A 462 17.72 8.75 1.24
C GLN A 462 18.22 9.70 0.16
N GLN A 463 19.18 9.27 -0.67
CA GLN A 463 19.69 10.08 -1.78
C GLN A 463 18.60 10.41 -2.80
N GLN A 464 17.68 9.48 -3.10
CA GLN A 464 16.55 9.76 -4.00
C GLN A 464 15.55 10.73 -3.37
N TYR A 465 15.27 10.58 -2.08
CA TYR A 465 14.38 11.47 -1.36
C TYR A 465 14.95 12.90 -1.28
N VAL A 466 16.24 13.06 -0.97
CA VAL A 466 16.91 14.37 -0.97
C VAL A 466 16.92 15.00 -2.37
N GLN A 467 17.08 14.21 -3.43
CA GLN A 467 16.94 14.72 -4.80
C GLN A 467 15.53 15.23 -5.10
N ALA A 468 14.47 14.59 -4.60
CA ALA A 468 13.10 15.09 -4.72
C ALA A 468 12.94 16.44 -4.02
N LYS A 469 13.43 16.57 -2.77
CA LYS A 469 13.42 17.84 -2.00
C LYS A 469 14.22 18.95 -2.68
N LEU A 470 15.41 18.63 -3.21
CA LEU A 470 16.23 19.57 -3.96
C LEU A 470 15.51 20.04 -5.23
N THR A 471 14.90 19.11 -5.98
CA THR A 471 14.14 19.44 -7.20
C THR A 471 12.96 20.37 -6.88
N ALA A 472 12.19 20.06 -5.84
CA ALA A 472 11.07 20.88 -5.40
C ALA A 472 11.54 22.29 -4.97
N THR A 473 12.65 22.37 -4.25
CA THR A 473 13.26 23.65 -3.84
C THR A 473 13.64 24.50 -5.05
N LEU A 474 14.28 23.90 -6.07
CA LEU A 474 14.64 24.60 -7.30
C LEU A 474 13.40 25.10 -8.05
N VAL A 475 12.35 24.30 -8.15
CA VAL A 475 11.08 24.70 -8.76
C VAL A 475 10.42 25.86 -7.99
N TYR A 476 10.29 25.77 -6.66
CA TYR A 476 9.71 26.84 -5.85
C TYR A 476 10.51 28.14 -5.90
N SER A 477 11.84 28.04 -6.06
CA SER A 477 12.71 29.21 -6.21
C SER A 477 12.64 29.87 -7.59
N GLY A 478 12.04 29.20 -8.57
CA GLY A 478 12.00 29.63 -9.98
C GLY A 478 13.25 29.24 -10.79
N ASP A 479 14.26 28.60 -10.18
CA ASP A 479 15.50 28.16 -10.84
C ASP A 479 15.35 26.77 -11.48
N VAL A 480 14.37 26.64 -12.38
CA VAL A 480 14.06 25.39 -13.08
C VAL A 480 15.24 24.92 -13.94
N VAL A 481 16.02 25.85 -14.49
CA VAL A 481 17.17 25.53 -15.36
C VAL A 481 18.26 24.78 -14.60
N ALA A 482 18.47 25.09 -13.31
CA ALA A 482 19.46 24.40 -12.49
C ALA A 482 19.20 22.90 -12.34
N VAL A 483 17.94 22.45 -12.43
CA VAL A 483 17.61 21.00 -12.46
C VAL A 483 18.36 20.32 -13.60
N PHE A 484 18.51 20.98 -14.76
CA PHE A 484 19.07 20.39 -15.98
C PHE A 484 20.50 20.85 -16.29
N ALA A 485 21.17 21.53 -15.36
CA ALA A 485 22.57 21.92 -15.53
C ALA A 485 23.47 20.67 -15.69
N PRO A 486 24.58 20.74 -16.47
CA PRO A 486 25.46 19.60 -16.70
C PRO A 486 26.02 18.93 -15.44
N ASN A 487 26.15 19.67 -14.35
CA ASN A 487 26.62 19.21 -13.03
C ASN A 487 25.51 19.21 -11.97
N SER A 488 24.24 19.14 -12.40
CA SER A 488 23.11 19.08 -11.48
C SER A 488 23.20 17.85 -10.59
N ALA A 489 22.90 18.04 -9.30
CA ALA A 489 22.74 16.94 -8.34
C ALA A 489 21.42 16.18 -8.53
N VAL A 490 20.48 16.72 -9.32
CA VAL A 490 19.22 16.04 -9.67
C VAL A 490 19.46 15.13 -10.87
N THR A 491 19.69 13.86 -10.59
CA THR A 491 20.05 12.83 -11.59
C THR A 491 18.90 11.88 -11.88
N ASN A 492 17.96 11.72 -10.95
CA ASN A 492 16.80 10.83 -11.13
C ASN A 492 15.89 11.31 -12.27
N LEU A 493 15.75 10.49 -13.31
CA LEU A 493 14.99 10.85 -14.51
C LEU A 493 13.50 11.07 -14.23
N ARG A 494 12.92 10.42 -13.20
CA ARG A 494 11.53 10.64 -12.81
C ARG A 494 11.27 12.11 -12.47
N PHE A 495 12.11 12.68 -11.60
CA PHE A 495 11.97 14.07 -11.15
C PHE A 495 12.24 15.05 -12.28
N ARG A 496 13.31 14.81 -13.06
CA ARG A 496 13.64 15.61 -14.25
C ARG A 496 12.51 15.58 -15.28
N SER A 497 11.91 14.41 -15.52
CA SER A 497 10.77 14.23 -16.41
C SER A 497 9.55 15.04 -15.95
N GLN A 498 9.23 14.99 -14.66
CA GLN A 498 8.13 15.78 -14.10
C GLN A 498 8.33 17.28 -14.34
N VAL A 499 9.55 17.78 -14.08
CA VAL A 499 9.88 19.20 -14.30
C VAL A 499 9.83 19.58 -15.79
N LEU A 500 10.30 18.72 -16.71
CA LEU A 500 10.18 18.97 -18.16
C LEU A 500 8.71 19.12 -18.58
N LYS A 501 7.85 18.23 -18.11
CA LYS A 501 6.43 18.19 -18.50
C LYS A 501 5.61 19.34 -17.91
N THR A 502 6.02 19.89 -16.78
CA THR A 502 5.20 20.83 -16.00
C THR A 502 5.78 22.23 -15.86
N GLN A 503 7.11 22.41 -15.87
CA GLN A 503 7.73 23.70 -15.54
C GLN A 503 8.66 24.23 -16.62
N ALA A 504 9.18 23.39 -17.51
CA ALA A 504 10.12 23.84 -18.54
C ALA A 504 9.47 24.77 -19.57
N THR A 505 10.21 25.79 -20.02
CA THR A 505 9.81 26.62 -21.17
C THR A 505 10.07 25.88 -22.48
N PRO A 506 9.46 26.29 -23.62
CA PRO A 506 9.78 25.71 -24.92
C PRO A 506 11.29 25.77 -25.26
N GLU A 507 12.00 26.83 -24.87
CA GLU A 507 13.43 26.97 -25.07
C GLU A 507 14.23 25.93 -24.27
N LEU A 508 13.86 25.72 -23.00
CA LEU A 508 14.50 24.71 -22.16
C LEU A 508 14.21 23.30 -22.68
N LEU A 509 12.98 23.02 -23.11
CA LEU A 509 12.62 21.75 -23.74
C LEU A 509 13.45 21.50 -25.01
N ARG A 510 13.61 22.52 -25.86
CA ARG A 510 14.45 22.45 -27.06
C ARG A 510 15.91 22.21 -26.72
N GLN A 511 16.44 22.89 -25.70
CA GLN A 511 17.79 22.67 -25.21
C GLN A 511 17.98 21.22 -24.75
N GLN A 512 17.05 20.66 -23.97
CA GLN A 512 17.15 19.29 -23.48
C GLN A 512 16.90 18.24 -24.56
N ALA A 513 16.09 18.51 -25.59
CA ALA A 513 15.97 17.63 -26.75
C ALA A 513 17.31 17.49 -27.52
N VAL A 514 18.12 18.55 -27.55
CA VAL A 514 19.43 18.55 -28.23
C VAL A 514 20.55 18.03 -27.33
N HIS A 515 20.62 18.52 -26.09
CA HIS A 515 21.77 18.38 -25.19
C HIS A 515 21.49 17.56 -23.92
N GLY A 516 20.30 16.96 -23.81
CA GLY A 516 19.97 16.09 -22.67
C GLY A 516 20.99 14.96 -22.52
N PRO A 517 21.22 14.49 -21.28
CA PRO A 517 22.32 13.57 -20.95
C PRO A 517 22.20 12.19 -21.61
N ASN A 518 20.99 11.79 -22.00
CA ASN A 518 20.69 10.50 -22.62
C ASN A 518 19.47 10.60 -23.55
N ASN A 519 19.18 9.52 -24.29
CA ASN A 519 18.09 9.52 -25.27
C ASN A 519 16.71 9.54 -24.60
N GLU A 520 16.59 9.00 -23.40
CA GLU A 520 15.38 8.97 -22.58
C GLU A 520 14.91 10.39 -22.24
N GLU A 521 15.78 11.23 -21.69
CA GLU A 521 15.47 12.62 -21.38
C GLU A 521 15.22 13.45 -22.64
N ARG A 522 16.05 13.27 -23.68
CA ARG A 522 15.87 13.95 -24.97
C ARG A 522 14.51 13.62 -25.60
N THR A 523 14.06 12.37 -25.46
CA THR A 523 12.75 11.90 -25.94
C THR A 523 11.62 12.56 -25.16
N ILE A 524 11.70 12.58 -23.82
CA ILE A 524 10.69 13.24 -22.96
C ILE A 524 10.60 14.73 -23.29
N ALA A 525 11.74 15.41 -23.41
CA ALA A 525 11.79 16.84 -23.72
C ALA A 525 11.20 17.13 -25.11
N LEU A 526 11.58 16.36 -26.13
CA LEU A 526 11.10 16.56 -27.49
C LEU A 526 9.61 16.23 -27.63
N HIS A 527 9.13 15.14 -27.05
CA HIS A 527 7.71 14.80 -27.07
C HIS A 527 6.88 15.91 -26.42
N THR A 528 7.29 16.36 -25.23
CA THR A 528 6.64 17.45 -24.52
C THR A 528 6.64 18.74 -25.35
N LEU A 529 7.77 19.09 -25.98
CA LEU A 529 7.88 20.26 -26.86
C LEU A 529 6.89 20.18 -28.03
N LEU A 530 6.90 19.06 -28.77
CA LEU A 530 6.08 18.89 -29.96
C LEU A 530 4.59 18.87 -29.63
N VAL A 531 4.16 18.23 -28.54
CA VAL A 531 2.76 18.32 -28.09
C VAL A 531 2.40 19.77 -27.78
N ARG A 532 3.26 20.46 -27.00
CA ARG A 532 3.00 21.85 -26.61
C ARG A 532 2.96 22.78 -27.80
N ASP A 533 3.82 22.62 -28.80
CA ASP A 533 3.80 23.47 -29.99
C ASP A 533 2.48 23.32 -30.76
N LEU A 534 1.94 22.11 -30.84
CA LEU A 534 0.63 21.86 -31.45
C LEU A 534 -0.51 22.47 -30.63
N THR A 535 -0.51 22.30 -29.30
CA THR A 535 -1.60 22.80 -28.43
C THR A 535 -1.55 24.31 -28.18
N GLU A 536 -0.38 24.92 -28.32
CA GLU A 536 -0.14 26.35 -28.08
C GLU A 536 0.03 27.14 -29.39
N ASN A 537 -0.40 26.55 -30.53
CA ASN A 537 -0.41 27.16 -31.87
C ASN A 537 0.95 27.62 -32.41
N ARG A 538 2.06 27.02 -31.96
CA ARG A 538 3.43 27.29 -32.46
C ARG A 538 3.78 26.39 -33.65
N PHE A 539 2.94 26.40 -34.67
CA PHE A 539 3.06 25.50 -35.83
C PHE A 539 4.39 25.64 -36.59
N SER A 540 4.92 26.87 -36.71
CA SER A 540 6.22 27.13 -37.34
C SER A 540 7.38 26.52 -36.55
N ASP A 541 7.32 26.58 -35.22
CA ASP A 541 8.35 26.01 -34.34
C ASP A 541 8.29 24.48 -34.42
N TRP A 542 7.09 23.91 -34.40
CA TRP A 542 6.90 22.45 -34.53
C TRP A 542 7.56 21.88 -35.79
N LEU A 543 7.43 22.55 -36.94
CA LEU A 543 8.06 22.13 -38.21
C LEU A 543 9.59 22.14 -38.13
N THR A 544 10.15 22.99 -37.28
CA THR A 544 11.59 23.08 -37.02
C THR A 544 12.01 22.02 -36.01
N ASP A 545 11.31 21.93 -34.89
CA ASP A 545 11.65 21.11 -33.73
C ASP A 545 11.46 19.62 -34.01
N ARG A 546 10.50 19.23 -34.86
CA ARG A 546 10.32 17.81 -35.24
C ARG A 546 11.59 17.20 -35.85
N LYS A 547 12.43 18.00 -36.51
CA LYS A 547 13.68 17.52 -37.12
C LYS A 547 14.67 16.99 -36.08
N LEU A 548 14.55 17.43 -34.83
CA LEU A 548 15.39 16.98 -33.72
C LEU A 548 15.24 15.49 -33.43
N ALA A 549 14.10 14.88 -33.81
CA ALA A 549 13.86 13.43 -33.63
C ALA A 549 14.93 12.58 -34.35
N SER A 550 15.45 13.05 -35.49
CA SER A 550 16.47 12.32 -36.26
C SER A 550 17.81 12.15 -35.53
N ALA A 551 18.10 13.02 -34.55
CA ALA A 551 19.32 12.98 -33.75
C ALA A 551 19.18 12.09 -32.50
N ILE A 552 18.00 11.50 -32.27
CA ILE A 552 17.73 10.55 -31.19
C ILE A 552 17.71 9.17 -31.85
N THR A 553 18.81 8.42 -31.70
CA THR A 553 18.90 7.02 -32.17
C THR A 553 17.74 6.18 -31.66
N SER A 554 17.37 5.14 -32.45
CA SER A 554 16.11 4.41 -32.35
C SER A 554 15.57 4.28 -30.92
N PRO A 555 14.28 4.65 -30.76
CA PRO A 555 13.78 5.31 -29.56
C PRO A 555 13.82 4.40 -28.33
N VAL A 556 13.65 5.03 -27.18
CA VAL A 556 13.38 4.33 -25.93
C VAL A 556 12.01 3.66 -26.04
N ILE A 557 12.01 2.46 -26.63
CA ILE A 557 10.83 1.64 -26.88
C ILE A 557 10.66 0.75 -25.66
N GLY A 558 9.61 0.99 -24.89
CA GLY A 558 9.26 0.20 -23.72
C GLY A 558 8.00 0.75 -23.07
N GLU A 559 7.31 -0.11 -22.32
CA GLU A 559 6.08 0.28 -21.62
C GLU A 559 6.31 1.47 -20.68
N ALA A 560 7.48 1.54 -20.05
CA ALA A 560 7.88 2.66 -19.19
C ALA A 560 7.94 4.01 -19.93
N PHE A 561 7.95 4.06 -21.27
CA PHE A 561 8.03 5.28 -22.10
C PHE A 561 6.92 5.42 -23.16
N ALA A 562 5.86 4.62 -23.06
CA ALA A 562 4.73 4.69 -23.98
C ALA A 562 4.04 6.07 -24.02
N ASP A 563 4.09 6.82 -22.91
CA ASP A 563 3.55 8.18 -22.75
C ASP A 563 4.29 9.26 -23.56
N VAL A 564 5.52 8.98 -24.01
CA VAL A 564 6.38 9.94 -24.73
C VAL A 564 6.82 9.41 -26.10
N ASN A 565 6.01 8.54 -26.71
CA ASN A 565 6.32 7.96 -28.00
C ASN A 565 6.37 9.03 -29.11
N LEU A 566 7.53 9.18 -29.75
CA LEU A 566 7.72 10.14 -30.86
C LEU A 566 7.12 9.67 -32.19
N SER A 567 6.91 8.36 -32.38
CA SER A 567 6.37 7.83 -33.64
C SER A 567 4.92 8.26 -33.88
N ILE A 568 4.22 8.73 -32.83
CA ILE A 568 2.83 9.18 -32.96
C ILE A 568 2.74 10.37 -33.91
N PHE A 569 3.80 11.17 -34.04
CA PHE A 569 3.83 12.35 -34.91
C PHE A 569 3.92 11.98 -36.39
N ASP A 570 4.24 10.73 -36.75
CA ASP A 570 4.23 10.19 -38.12
C ASP A 570 2.80 9.88 -38.63
N TRP A 571 1.78 10.37 -37.94
CA TRP A 571 0.38 10.29 -38.35
C TRP A 571 0.16 10.77 -39.78
N ASN A 572 -0.41 9.89 -40.61
CA ASN A 572 -0.59 10.09 -42.04
C ASN A 572 -2.03 10.46 -42.45
N GLY A 573 -2.97 10.48 -41.49
CA GLY A 573 -4.38 10.78 -41.73
C GLY A 573 -5.29 9.56 -41.85
N ASP A 574 -4.75 8.35 -42.02
CA ASP A 574 -5.55 7.15 -42.36
C ASP A 574 -6.49 6.69 -41.23
N THR A 575 -6.19 7.08 -39.99
CA THR A 575 -7.01 6.75 -38.81
C THR A 575 -8.10 7.80 -38.53
N ALA A 576 -8.17 8.87 -39.34
CA ALA A 576 -9.22 9.89 -39.23
C ALA A 576 -10.61 9.28 -39.41
N GLN A 577 -11.64 10.02 -38.99
CA GLN A 577 -13.02 9.60 -39.12
C GLN A 577 -13.34 9.24 -40.58
N ALA A 578 -13.65 7.96 -40.83
CA ALA A 578 -14.09 7.48 -42.14
C ALA A 578 -15.15 8.41 -42.75
N GLY A 579 -14.88 8.87 -43.98
CA GLY A 579 -15.66 9.89 -44.69
C GLY A 579 -15.10 11.31 -44.61
N TYR A 580 -14.08 11.57 -43.78
CA TYR A 580 -13.34 12.84 -43.71
C TYR A 580 -11.86 12.58 -44.00
N THR A 581 -11.33 13.16 -45.07
CA THR A 581 -9.94 12.90 -45.49
C THR A 581 -9.01 13.91 -44.84
N CYS A 582 -8.00 13.42 -44.14
CA CYS A 582 -6.94 14.25 -43.60
C CYS A 582 -5.60 13.95 -44.26
N ARG A 583 -4.80 15.00 -44.43
CA ARG A 583 -3.40 14.89 -44.84
C ARG A 583 -2.53 14.47 -43.65
N SER A 584 -1.27 14.16 -43.92
CA SER A 584 -0.30 13.88 -42.88
C SER A 584 -0.19 15.04 -41.89
N LEU A 585 0.22 14.76 -40.64
CA LEU A 585 0.39 15.79 -39.63
C LEU A 585 1.36 16.89 -40.09
N ASN A 586 2.44 16.53 -40.79
CA ASN A 586 3.39 17.49 -41.35
C ASN A 586 2.73 18.47 -42.32
N GLU A 587 1.89 17.99 -43.23
CA GLU A 587 1.19 18.82 -44.18
C GLU A 587 0.12 19.68 -43.51
N THR A 588 -0.65 19.11 -42.57
CA THR A 588 -1.63 19.83 -41.75
C THR A 588 -0.97 20.99 -41.00
N VAL A 589 0.15 20.74 -40.31
CA VAL A 589 0.88 21.78 -39.57
C VAL A 589 1.52 22.81 -40.53
N THR A 590 1.97 22.40 -41.72
CA THR A 590 2.46 23.32 -42.76
C THR A 590 1.39 24.30 -43.25
N VAL A 591 0.13 23.85 -43.31
CA VAL A 591 -1.00 24.75 -43.62
C VAL A 591 -1.24 25.69 -42.45
N LEU A 592 -1.34 25.15 -41.22
CA LEU A 592 -1.61 25.94 -40.02
C LEU A 592 -0.51 26.97 -39.72
N SER A 593 0.76 26.69 -40.05
CA SER A 593 1.86 27.64 -39.89
C SER A 593 1.75 28.87 -40.79
N LYS A 594 1.01 28.76 -41.90
CA LYS A 594 0.74 29.87 -42.84
C LYS A 594 -0.61 30.53 -42.59
N LYS A 595 -1.60 29.74 -42.16
CA LYS A 595 -2.97 30.14 -41.89
C LYS A 595 -3.52 29.35 -40.70
N ALA A 596 -3.35 29.92 -39.50
CA ALA A 596 -3.68 29.25 -38.24
C ALA A 596 -5.19 28.98 -38.06
N ASP A 597 -6.04 29.69 -38.79
CA ASP A 597 -7.50 29.53 -38.78
C ASP A 597 -8.01 28.70 -39.97
N ASP A 598 -7.13 27.95 -40.65
CA ASP A 598 -7.55 27.09 -41.75
C ASP A 598 -8.46 25.95 -41.26
N ALA A 599 -9.67 25.92 -41.78
CA ALA A 599 -10.76 25.12 -41.24
C ALA A 599 -10.51 23.61 -41.36
N HIS A 600 -10.06 23.18 -42.54
CA HIS A 600 -9.75 21.78 -42.80
C HIS A 600 -8.57 21.31 -41.96
N ALA A 601 -7.51 22.14 -41.89
CA ALA A 601 -6.33 21.80 -41.12
C ALA A 601 -6.60 21.73 -39.60
N LEU A 602 -7.43 22.63 -39.06
CA LEU A 602 -7.86 22.59 -37.64
C LEU A 602 -8.68 21.33 -37.33
N ASN A 603 -9.62 20.96 -38.20
CA ASN A 603 -10.37 19.71 -38.05
C ASN A 603 -9.44 18.48 -38.07
N CYS A 604 -8.46 18.45 -38.97
CA CYS A 604 -7.48 17.38 -39.04
C CYS A 604 -6.52 17.34 -37.85
N LEU A 605 -6.13 18.48 -37.29
CA LEU A 605 -5.40 18.53 -36.02
C LEU A 605 -6.25 17.93 -34.88
N GLY A 606 -7.55 18.23 -34.86
CA GLY A 606 -8.49 17.61 -33.92
C GLY A 606 -8.58 16.08 -34.09
N GLU A 607 -8.60 15.58 -35.33
CA GLU A 607 -8.60 14.13 -35.60
C GLU A 607 -7.29 13.44 -35.21
N PHE A 608 -6.15 14.12 -35.40
CA PHE A 608 -4.86 13.64 -34.91
C PHE A 608 -4.90 13.41 -33.39
N PHE A 609 -5.31 14.41 -32.60
CA PHE A 609 -5.43 14.28 -31.14
C PHE A 609 -6.46 13.22 -30.73
N ARG A 610 -7.58 13.11 -31.45
CA ARG A 610 -8.60 12.09 -31.17
C ARG A 610 -8.09 10.67 -31.37
N THR A 611 -7.34 10.43 -32.43
CA THR A 611 -6.94 9.09 -32.85
C THR A 611 -5.68 8.60 -32.12
N THR A 612 -4.80 9.54 -31.75
CA THR A 612 -3.56 9.23 -31.02
C THR A 612 -3.70 9.37 -29.51
N GLN A 613 -4.67 10.18 -29.04
CA GLN A 613 -4.79 10.60 -27.64
C GLN A 613 -3.50 11.23 -27.08
N THR A 614 -2.62 11.74 -27.95
CA THR A 614 -1.35 12.32 -27.50
C THR A 614 -1.60 13.60 -26.70
N HIS A 615 -0.97 13.69 -25.54
CA HIS A 615 -0.97 14.87 -24.69
C HIS A 615 0.26 14.81 -23.79
N VAL A 616 0.53 15.88 -23.03
CA VAL A 616 1.53 15.80 -21.96
C VAL A 616 0.92 15.04 -20.79
N ASP A 617 1.27 13.76 -20.67
CA ASP A 617 0.78 12.85 -19.64
C ASP A 617 1.71 12.84 -18.41
N LEU A 618 1.15 13.03 -17.22
CA LEU A 618 1.87 12.98 -15.95
C LEU A 618 1.65 11.67 -15.17
N TRP A 619 0.68 10.85 -15.57
CA TRP A 619 0.19 9.69 -14.81
C TRP A 619 1.30 8.70 -14.45
N LYS A 620 2.14 8.31 -15.41
CA LYS A 620 3.25 7.36 -15.16
C LYS A 620 4.20 7.80 -14.04
N ASN A 621 4.27 9.10 -13.78
CA ASN A 621 5.17 9.68 -12.80
C ASN A 621 4.43 10.35 -11.63
N SER A 622 3.10 10.22 -11.50
CA SER A 622 2.27 11.15 -10.71
C SER A 622 2.35 10.97 -9.19
N ALA A 623 2.76 9.80 -8.70
CA ALA A 623 2.79 9.47 -7.28
C ALA A 623 4.21 9.28 -6.73
N GLY A 624 4.38 9.39 -5.42
CA GLY A 624 5.61 9.06 -4.72
C GLY A 624 6.80 9.98 -5.01
N ASN A 625 6.52 11.23 -5.38
CA ASN A 625 7.54 12.28 -5.53
C ASN A 625 7.56 13.28 -4.37
N ASP A 626 6.76 13.03 -3.33
CA ASP A 626 6.71 13.85 -2.11
C ASP A 626 6.39 15.34 -2.47
N VAL A 627 6.95 16.34 -1.77
CA VAL A 627 6.68 17.76 -1.97
C VAL A 627 6.94 18.26 -3.41
N LEU A 628 7.66 17.50 -4.24
CA LEU A 628 7.79 17.81 -5.67
C LEU A 628 6.43 17.87 -6.36
N GLU A 629 5.47 17.01 -6.00
CA GLU A 629 4.12 17.00 -6.60
C GLU A 629 3.40 18.32 -6.38
N SER A 630 3.55 18.88 -5.18
CA SER A 630 3.03 20.22 -4.85
C SER A 630 3.79 21.32 -5.57
N ALA A 631 5.11 21.19 -5.74
CA ALA A 631 5.94 22.19 -6.41
C ALA A 631 5.66 22.28 -7.91
N ILE A 632 5.36 21.15 -8.56
CA ILE A 632 5.10 21.10 -10.01
C ILE A 632 3.63 21.31 -10.38
N SER A 633 2.73 21.36 -9.40
CA SER A 633 1.29 21.48 -9.64
C SER A 633 0.94 22.76 -10.41
N ARG A 634 0.02 22.65 -11.37
CA ARG A 634 -0.47 23.76 -12.18
C ARG A 634 -1.98 23.78 -12.23
N LYS A 635 -2.56 24.97 -12.11
CA LYS A 635 -4.00 25.19 -12.39
C LYS A 635 -4.37 24.90 -13.84
N LYS A 636 -3.44 25.17 -14.78
CA LYS A 636 -3.57 24.89 -16.20
C LYS A 636 -2.39 24.01 -16.63
N PRO A 637 -2.59 22.69 -16.75
CA PRO A 637 -1.58 21.77 -17.25
C PRO A 637 -1.15 22.16 -18.68
N PHE A 638 0.10 21.89 -19.02
CA PHE A 638 0.59 22.08 -20.38
C PHE A 638 0.16 20.93 -21.29
N GLY A 639 0.17 21.17 -22.60
CA GLY A 639 0.05 20.12 -23.62
C GLY A 639 -1.25 19.32 -23.58
N GLN A 640 -2.32 19.91 -23.05
CA GLN A 640 -3.66 19.33 -23.12
C GLN A 640 -4.31 19.82 -24.41
N PHE A 641 -4.84 18.90 -25.21
CA PHE A 641 -5.59 19.27 -26.40
C PHE A 641 -6.94 19.90 -26.04
N ASP A 642 -7.39 20.82 -26.88
CA ASP A 642 -8.73 21.40 -26.80
C ASP A 642 -9.39 21.28 -28.17
N ARG A 643 -9.79 20.04 -28.50
CA ARG A 643 -10.41 19.74 -29.80
C ARG A 643 -11.74 20.49 -29.94
N GLN A 644 -12.42 20.78 -28.84
CA GLN A 644 -13.69 21.51 -28.87
C GLN A 644 -13.52 22.93 -29.39
N SER A 645 -12.50 23.66 -28.90
CA SER A 645 -12.19 25.00 -29.37
C SER A 645 -11.91 25.03 -30.87
N TYR A 646 -11.20 24.03 -31.41
CA TYR A 646 -10.92 23.92 -32.84
C TYR A 646 -12.22 23.79 -33.64
N TYR A 647 -13.12 22.90 -33.22
CA TYR A 647 -14.40 22.72 -33.88
C TYR A 647 -15.27 23.98 -33.79
N GLN A 648 -15.30 24.68 -32.64
CA GLN A 648 -16.03 25.95 -32.48
C GLN A 648 -15.50 27.05 -33.41
N GLN A 649 -14.18 27.15 -33.57
CA GLN A 649 -13.56 28.07 -34.51
C GLN A 649 -13.97 27.78 -35.95
N VAL A 650 -14.02 26.50 -36.34
CA VAL A 650 -14.47 26.09 -37.68
C VAL A 650 -15.95 26.38 -37.90
N ILE A 651 -16.80 26.10 -36.91
CA ILE A 651 -18.25 26.35 -36.95
C ILE A 651 -18.54 27.85 -37.18
N THR A 652 -17.78 28.72 -36.52
CA THR A 652 -17.97 30.18 -36.57
C THR A 652 -17.24 30.85 -37.73
N SER A 653 -16.32 30.15 -38.40
CA SER A 653 -15.56 30.70 -39.53
C SER A 653 -16.49 31.10 -40.69
N PRO A 654 -16.42 32.34 -41.21
CA PRO A 654 -17.23 32.74 -42.36
C PRO A 654 -16.75 32.10 -43.67
N THR A 655 -15.49 31.66 -43.72
CA THR A 655 -14.81 31.18 -44.93
C THR A 655 -14.60 29.66 -44.96
N ALA A 656 -14.96 28.94 -43.89
CA ALA A 656 -14.85 27.48 -43.88
C ALA A 656 -15.80 26.84 -44.90
N GLU A 657 -15.28 25.85 -45.63
CA GLU A 657 -16.02 25.07 -46.61
C GLU A 657 -17.16 24.29 -45.94
N VAL A 658 -18.18 23.94 -46.73
CA VAL A 658 -19.38 23.23 -46.25
C VAL A 658 -19.03 21.88 -45.59
N GLU A 659 -18.06 21.16 -46.17
CA GLU A 659 -17.58 19.89 -45.62
C GLU A 659 -16.98 20.08 -44.22
N ASP A 660 -16.09 21.06 -44.05
CA ASP A 660 -15.40 21.31 -42.78
C ASP A 660 -16.35 21.80 -41.69
N LYS A 661 -17.29 22.69 -42.03
CA LYS A 661 -18.32 23.17 -41.09
C LYS A 661 -19.24 22.05 -40.63
N SER A 662 -19.73 21.24 -41.56
CA SER A 662 -20.63 20.14 -41.23
C SER A 662 -19.92 19.05 -40.42
N PHE A 663 -18.65 18.78 -40.70
CA PHE A 663 -17.82 17.88 -39.90
C PHE A 663 -17.55 18.43 -38.50
N ALA A 664 -17.18 19.71 -38.37
CA ALA A 664 -16.93 20.35 -37.08
C ALA A 664 -18.18 20.34 -36.17
N LEU A 665 -19.36 20.64 -36.72
CA LEU A 665 -20.63 20.52 -36.00
C LEU A 665 -20.86 19.10 -35.47
N TYR A 666 -20.61 18.09 -36.32
CA TYR A 666 -20.73 16.69 -35.93
C TYR A 666 -19.77 16.34 -34.79
N ARG A 667 -18.49 16.67 -34.95
CA ARG A 667 -17.45 16.36 -33.95
C ARG A 667 -17.66 17.09 -32.63
N ALA A 668 -18.07 18.36 -32.66
CA ALA A 668 -18.38 19.14 -31.46
C ALA A 668 -19.49 18.52 -30.61
N ILE A 669 -20.49 17.89 -31.24
CA ILE A 669 -21.55 17.18 -30.52
C ILE A 669 -21.04 15.81 -30.04
N MET A 670 -20.25 15.10 -30.86
CA MET A 670 -19.64 13.81 -30.49
C MET A 670 -18.64 13.92 -29.33
N CYS A 671 -18.16 15.12 -28.99
CA CYS A 671 -17.38 15.35 -27.77
C CYS A 671 -18.08 14.92 -26.49
N TYR A 672 -19.41 14.83 -26.51
CA TYR A 672 -20.26 14.51 -25.37
C TYR A 672 -20.81 13.08 -25.39
N ALA A 673 -20.41 12.27 -26.36
CA ALA A 673 -20.94 10.93 -26.55
C ALA A 673 -20.08 9.87 -25.82
N PRO A 674 -20.68 8.85 -25.18
CA PRO A 674 -22.10 8.68 -24.88
C PRO A 674 -22.51 9.26 -23.51
N SER A 675 -21.55 9.70 -22.70
CA SER A 675 -21.71 10.00 -21.27
C SER A 675 -22.42 11.33 -20.97
N GLY A 676 -22.44 12.26 -21.93
CA GLY A 676 -22.88 13.65 -21.73
C GLY A 676 -21.79 14.59 -21.22
N ALA A 677 -20.60 14.06 -20.87
CA ALA A 677 -19.42 14.81 -20.44
C ALA A 677 -18.48 15.09 -21.62
N ASN A 678 -17.76 16.22 -21.61
CA ASN A 678 -16.85 16.57 -22.68
C ASN A 678 -15.53 15.78 -22.61
N GLU A 679 -15.27 14.96 -23.62
CA GLU A 679 -14.03 14.21 -23.80
C GLU A 679 -13.09 14.86 -24.84
N CYS A 680 -13.43 16.05 -25.35
CA CYS A 680 -12.61 16.78 -26.32
C CYS A 680 -11.59 17.74 -25.71
N GLY A 681 -11.61 17.92 -24.38
CA GLY A 681 -10.91 19.02 -23.72
C GLY A 681 -11.61 20.36 -23.92
N GLY A 682 -11.17 21.38 -23.19
CA GLY A 682 -11.79 22.71 -23.18
C GLY A 682 -12.95 22.85 -22.18
N GLU A 683 -13.61 24.00 -22.20
CA GLU A 683 -14.74 24.30 -21.33
C GLU A 683 -16.03 23.61 -21.80
N ASP A 684 -16.75 23.00 -20.86
CA ASP A 684 -18.06 22.43 -21.13
C ASP A 684 -19.04 23.46 -21.68
N VAL A 685 -19.69 23.13 -22.80
CA VAL A 685 -20.85 23.91 -23.29
C VAL A 685 -22.14 23.32 -22.77
N ASP A 686 -23.13 24.20 -22.53
CA ASP A 686 -24.45 23.78 -22.10
C ASP A 686 -25.20 22.97 -23.18
N LYS A 687 -26.24 22.24 -22.75
CA LYS A 687 -27.05 21.40 -23.64
C LYS A 687 -27.82 22.20 -24.69
N LEU A 688 -28.12 23.47 -24.45
CA LEU A 688 -28.82 24.33 -25.40
C LEU A 688 -27.91 24.67 -26.59
N GLN A 689 -26.63 24.96 -26.34
CA GLN A 689 -25.62 25.18 -27.37
C GLN A 689 -25.40 23.92 -28.21
N ARG A 690 -25.31 22.75 -27.57
CA ARG A 690 -25.23 21.44 -28.27
C ARG A 690 -26.44 21.18 -29.16
N LYS A 691 -27.65 21.48 -28.66
CA LYS A 691 -28.89 21.44 -29.45
C LYS A 691 -28.85 22.42 -30.63
N GLY A 692 -28.29 23.60 -30.42
CA GLY A 692 -28.06 24.61 -31.45
C GLY A 692 -27.21 24.06 -32.59
N TRP A 693 -26.04 23.48 -32.28
CA TRP A 693 -25.18 22.82 -33.26
C TRP A 693 -25.87 21.66 -33.97
N PHE A 694 -26.62 20.83 -33.23
CA PHE A 694 -27.36 19.71 -33.82
C PHE A 694 -28.40 20.21 -34.84
N THR A 695 -29.18 21.22 -34.44
CA THR A 695 -30.20 21.82 -35.30
C THR A 695 -29.56 22.45 -36.53
N GLN A 696 -28.46 23.19 -36.36
CA GLN A 696 -27.69 23.77 -37.45
C GLN A 696 -27.21 22.70 -38.44
N LEU A 697 -26.63 21.60 -37.96
CA LEU A 697 -26.16 20.50 -38.82
C LEU A 697 -27.31 19.90 -39.64
N LYS A 698 -28.45 19.64 -39.00
CA LYS A 698 -29.61 19.00 -39.63
C LYS A 698 -30.33 19.90 -40.63
N THR A 699 -30.35 21.21 -40.37
CA THR A 699 -31.14 22.16 -41.18
C THR A 699 -30.33 22.79 -42.30
N GLN A 700 -29.09 23.20 -42.02
CA GLN A 700 -28.24 23.89 -42.98
C GLN A 700 -27.44 22.93 -43.87
N TYR A 701 -27.16 21.71 -43.37
CA TYR A 701 -26.34 20.71 -44.08
C TYR A 701 -27.01 19.32 -44.16
N PRO A 702 -28.30 19.21 -44.54
CA PRO A 702 -29.05 17.94 -44.51
C PRO A 702 -28.48 16.85 -45.43
N GLY A 703 -27.80 17.24 -46.51
CA GLY A 703 -27.14 16.33 -47.45
C GLY A 703 -25.76 15.84 -47.01
N SER A 704 -25.19 16.39 -45.93
CA SER A 704 -23.87 15.96 -45.45
C SER A 704 -23.94 14.53 -44.85
N PRO A 705 -22.92 13.69 -45.06
CA PRO A 705 -22.87 12.36 -44.43
C PRO A 705 -22.90 12.46 -42.90
N TRP A 706 -22.38 13.56 -42.34
CA TRP A 706 -22.36 13.84 -40.91
C TRP A 706 -23.74 14.10 -40.33
N ALA A 707 -24.58 14.87 -41.05
CA ALA A 707 -25.98 15.07 -40.67
C ALA A 707 -26.75 13.75 -40.68
N GLN A 708 -26.47 12.83 -41.60
CA GLN A 708 -27.12 11.51 -41.63
C GLN A 708 -26.64 10.61 -40.49
N LYS A 709 -25.33 10.63 -40.21
CA LYS A 709 -24.70 9.80 -39.18
C LYS A 709 -25.10 10.19 -37.75
N LEU A 710 -25.26 11.48 -37.47
CA LEU A 710 -25.58 11.97 -36.13
C LEU A 710 -27.07 11.80 -35.81
N LYS A 711 -27.42 10.88 -34.91
CA LYS A 711 -28.82 10.62 -34.54
C LYS A 711 -29.31 11.43 -33.34
N TYR A 712 -28.42 11.68 -32.39
CA TYR A 712 -28.73 12.29 -31.10
C TYR A 712 -27.77 13.44 -30.80
N TYR A 713 -28.13 14.27 -29.83
CA TYR A 713 -27.22 15.17 -29.13
C TYR A 713 -27.30 14.87 -27.62
N TRP A 714 -26.18 15.00 -26.92
CA TRP A 714 -26.04 14.56 -25.52
C TRP A 714 -26.23 15.72 -24.54
#